data_AF-A0A928BLV6-F1
#
_entry.id   AF-A0A928BLV6-F1
#
_cell.length_a   1.000
_cell.length_b   1.000
_cell.length_c   1.000
_cell.angle_alpha   90.00
_cell.angle_beta   90.00
_cell.angle_gamma   90.00
#
_symmetry.space_group_name_H-M   'P 1'
#
loop_
_entity.id
_entity.type
_entity.pdbx_description
1 polymer ?
#
loop_
_entity_poly.entity_id
_entity_poly.type
_entity_poly.pdbx_seq_one_letter_code
_entity_poly.pdbx_strand_id
1 'polypeptide(L)'
;MRKIVLFLMTLLAWTGSPTVYAQDITTGVVRVKSNRTSYYLSSSGVGNVTTTANNNESNYNQIWILLKNGSGYTLRSANTGEYLQATMTTVSSGKATLYIRKSPNATASKALINISAKSDCTGDFLNTNTSHNLFKYSMDEGCDWIVEASTKYTEDEVRQRLASKTGFVGELSEGKYYRVISYYGRALIDTEAVGGDMSTQPIDANDISQYWTLIKDGDKWKFENVLTQRLLLKQTTTSAPFHTTTKENATKFNLSVSSVVTQLPGDGWDYTWTINFPDDSRGLHDSESQGHNVVLWSTNAAASVWQFQECEVSQQAIDDARAKLSDLDDAIARYNELVKQKAALQKELDSLFTDKACTTLNDTIATLTDEQLAANVHYAALTEEMQAMVLKVKNNTWQQYSDGDYTADYERFFRVADYKVYSNYITMASGNYFTMSNNFGRLSGPTGIVAEKGDIIYIYVAESPSSRTSLMVEAVSTDGVAGNHPTGSQTQLKKGLNLLQYTEQKMLYILYQIKEDVTQSYYMNLSQYPDMKIHIEGGQLNGYWDATRDMTNKDWKLLQKQLLKASPFLNLKTKHLVFQMDANLVKAAEPNEMEGLMRIWDKIVENEDRYMGVEKFEGKYNNIWNAFSGASSYMHATTYGTWYTESTISTIMNYKTMSTGGGNLWGPSHEIGHNHQGSINVIGTTESSNNLFSNINTFESGILNSRRYYPHQNFSYMLDGTPWLERNIWMTTGMFFQLYLYFHVQHHDDNFYPNLFIQMRKKPINKWSGPGNGGPTSYGKDDYLHLAKMICDVAQADLSEFFEAYGMFIPVDMLHVGDYSNYDVTTTQADIDAAKKYMQKYEKKLGNIMFIDDRVIQKAADPDNIFGCVPAADGKKRANDEYPYLMSSATASYVGGDYESFTQDATPVTDDWYRVSGTTITFQGTKNYAGHKFYNADGKLIWATNKRSDTLPAAIRKIGLDNVTIMTANYDMTDTPCTNSKPDAITTIAADGKGAQGAVIYDLTGRRVEHATRGLYIINGKKVVVK
;
A
#
# COMPACT_ATOMS: atom_id res chain seq x y z
N MET A 1 27.10 37.97 -45.92
CA MET A 1 25.99 38.64 -45.20
C MET A 1 26.42 38.95 -43.76
N ARG A 2 27.28 39.96 -43.59
CA ARG A 2 27.91 40.33 -42.30
C ARG A 2 27.31 41.61 -41.68
N LYS A 3 26.05 41.94 -41.98
CA LYS A 3 25.37 43.15 -41.48
C LYS A 3 23.92 42.94 -41.00
N ILE A 4 23.53 41.71 -40.66
CA ILE A 4 22.23 41.41 -40.03
C ILE A 4 22.48 40.48 -38.83
N VAL A 5 23.30 40.93 -37.88
CA VAL A 5 23.50 40.26 -36.58
C VAL A 5 23.37 41.26 -35.42
N LEU A 6 23.36 42.57 -35.70
CA LEU A 6 23.31 43.61 -34.67
C LEU A 6 21.90 44.14 -34.35
N PHE A 7 20.83 43.57 -34.93
CA PHE A 7 19.46 44.06 -34.76
C PHE A 7 18.50 43.07 -34.06
N LEU A 8 19.00 41.92 -33.61
CA LEU A 8 18.23 40.93 -32.83
C LEU A 8 18.60 40.87 -31.34
N MET A 9 19.55 41.69 -30.89
CA MET A 9 20.01 41.71 -29.49
C MET A 9 19.22 42.65 -28.56
N THR A 10 18.13 43.26 -29.03
CA THR A 10 17.35 44.24 -28.24
C THR A 10 15.89 43.86 -27.99
N LEU A 11 15.50 42.59 -28.22
CA LEU A 11 14.10 42.17 -28.01
C LEU A 11 13.96 40.77 -27.37
N LEU A 12 14.73 40.49 -26.32
CA LEU A 12 14.51 39.31 -25.45
C LEU A 12 14.83 39.59 -23.96
N ALA A 13 14.87 40.86 -23.59
CA ALA A 13 14.87 41.30 -22.20
C ALA A 13 13.49 41.87 -21.89
N TRP A 14 12.49 41.01 -21.66
CA TRP A 14 11.25 41.28 -20.90
C TRP A 14 10.30 40.06 -20.97
N THR A 15 10.70 38.95 -20.34
CA THR A 15 9.75 38.00 -19.73
C THR A 15 10.45 37.44 -18.47
N GLY A 16 9.80 37.55 -17.31
CA GLY A 16 10.32 37.05 -16.04
C GLY A 16 10.20 35.53 -15.92
N SER A 17 10.97 34.78 -16.72
CA SER A 17 11.09 33.31 -16.59
C SER A 17 12.53 32.95 -16.18
N PRO A 18 12.76 32.21 -15.07
CA PRO A 18 14.10 31.83 -14.60
C PRO A 18 14.77 30.70 -15.41
N THR A 19 14.22 30.33 -16.55
CA THR A 19 14.68 29.20 -17.38
C THR A 19 15.39 29.67 -18.65
N VAL A 20 16.56 30.31 -18.49
CA VAL A 20 17.55 30.37 -19.58
C VAL A 20 18.48 29.17 -19.43
N TYR A 21 18.08 28.03 -20.01
CA TYR A 21 19.02 26.98 -20.37
C TYR A 21 19.97 27.58 -21.40
N ALA A 22 21.25 27.73 -21.07
CA ALA A 22 22.22 28.27 -22.02
C ALA A 22 22.36 27.27 -23.19
N GLN A 23 21.69 27.57 -24.31
CA GLN A 23 21.73 26.73 -25.51
C GLN A 23 23.12 26.64 -26.16
N ASP A 24 24.11 27.40 -25.65
CA ASP A 24 25.44 27.58 -26.24
C ASP A 24 26.60 27.06 -25.36
N ILE A 25 26.36 26.15 -24.39
CA ILE A 25 27.46 25.53 -23.62
C ILE A 25 28.16 24.47 -24.46
N THR A 26 29.50 24.56 -24.56
CA THR A 26 30.34 23.58 -25.25
C THR A 26 30.12 22.15 -24.70
N THR A 27 29.56 21.28 -25.52
CA THR A 27 29.54 19.83 -25.28
C THR A 27 30.79 19.17 -25.87
N GLY A 28 31.29 18.10 -25.23
CA GLY A 28 32.47 17.36 -25.68
C GLY A 28 33.49 17.18 -24.56
N VAL A 29 34.77 17.04 -24.93
CA VAL A 29 35.88 16.92 -23.98
C VAL A 29 36.19 18.29 -23.36
N VAL A 30 36.04 18.40 -22.05
CA VAL A 30 36.17 19.67 -21.32
C VAL A 30 36.99 19.52 -20.04
N ARG A 31 37.37 20.67 -19.50
CA ARG A 31 37.83 20.85 -18.11
C ARG A 31 36.89 21.81 -17.39
N VAL A 32 36.68 21.56 -16.11
CA VAL A 32 35.81 22.39 -15.26
C VAL A 32 36.65 23.09 -14.20
N LYS A 33 36.67 24.43 -14.23
CA LYS A 33 37.53 25.26 -13.38
C LYS A 33 36.68 26.13 -12.46
N SER A 34 37.02 26.16 -11.17
CA SER A 34 36.36 27.05 -10.21
C SER A 34 36.78 28.50 -10.44
N ASN A 35 35.82 29.42 -10.49
CA ASN A 35 36.11 30.86 -10.50
C ASN A 35 36.62 31.36 -9.14
N ARG A 36 36.17 30.75 -8.03
CA ARG A 36 36.59 31.12 -6.66
C ARG A 36 38.04 30.76 -6.38
N THR A 37 38.44 29.52 -6.67
CA THR A 37 39.77 29.00 -6.26
C THR A 37 40.76 28.91 -7.43
N SER A 38 40.30 29.06 -8.67
CA SER A 38 41.07 28.74 -9.89
C SER A 38 41.49 27.27 -10.03
N TYR A 39 40.97 26.38 -9.19
CA TYR A 39 41.31 24.95 -9.21
C TYR A 39 40.41 24.19 -10.19
N TYR A 40 40.94 23.11 -10.74
CA TYR A 40 40.24 22.24 -11.69
C TYR A 40 39.56 21.07 -10.97
N LEU A 41 38.34 20.74 -11.38
CA LEU A 41 37.62 19.54 -10.94
C LEU A 41 38.41 18.28 -11.36
N SER A 42 38.64 17.37 -10.42
CA SER A 42 39.53 16.23 -10.61
C SER A 42 38.95 14.94 -10.02
N SER A 43 38.98 13.86 -10.80
CA SER A 43 38.56 12.50 -10.42
C SER A 43 39.72 11.52 -10.61
N SER A 44 40.37 11.12 -9.51
CA SER A 44 41.51 10.19 -9.51
C SER A 44 41.11 8.71 -9.37
N GLY A 45 39.86 8.42 -9.04
CA GLY A 45 39.33 7.07 -8.78
C GLY A 45 37.81 7.09 -8.58
N VAL A 46 37.21 5.92 -8.39
CA VAL A 46 35.77 5.81 -8.08
C VAL A 46 35.51 6.35 -6.67
N GLY A 47 34.39 7.05 -6.45
CA GLY A 47 34.07 7.69 -5.17
C GLY A 47 34.22 9.21 -5.23
N ASN A 48 35.00 9.81 -4.31
CA ASN A 48 35.04 11.26 -4.11
C ASN A 48 35.73 12.03 -5.25
N VAL A 49 35.14 13.16 -5.63
CA VAL A 49 35.70 14.17 -6.54
C VAL A 49 36.40 15.24 -5.72
N THR A 50 37.46 15.83 -6.27
CA THR A 50 38.23 16.90 -5.61
C THR A 50 38.47 18.07 -6.55
N THR A 51 39.06 19.16 -6.06
CA THR A 51 39.64 20.21 -6.90
C THR A 51 41.16 20.25 -6.75
N THR A 52 41.89 20.62 -7.80
CA THR A 52 43.36 20.67 -7.78
C THR A 52 43.93 21.93 -8.43
N ALA A 53 45.00 22.48 -7.82
CA ALA A 53 45.74 23.63 -8.34
C ALA A 53 46.61 23.30 -9.56
N ASN A 54 46.96 22.02 -9.71
CA ASN A 54 47.90 21.54 -10.71
C ASN A 54 47.23 21.50 -12.08
N ASN A 55 47.14 22.64 -12.77
CA ASN A 55 46.64 22.69 -14.14
C ASN A 55 47.53 21.82 -15.05
N ASN A 56 47.05 20.63 -15.37
CA ASN A 56 47.74 19.72 -16.26
C ASN A 56 46.72 19.05 -17.17
N GLU A 57 46.54 19.63 -18.35
CA GLU A 57 45.63 19.12 -19.37
C GLU A 57 46.00 17.71 -19.86
N SER A 58 47.24 17.27 -19.65
CA SER A 58 47.68 15.90 -19.96
C SER A 58 47.35 14.89 -18.86
N ASN A 59 46.59 15.29 -17.84
CA ASN A 59 46.12 14.40 -16.78
C ASN A 59 44.63 14.11 -16.95
N TYR A 60 44.29 12.87 -17.31
CA TYR A 60 42.90 12.41 -17.47
C TYR A 60 42.03 12.66 -16.25
N ASN A 61 42.59 12.79 -15.04
CA ASN A 61 41.81 13.08 -13.83
C ASN A 61 41.06 14.41 -13.95
N GLN A 62 41.59 15.37 -14.71
CA GLN A 62 41.00 16.70 -14.92
C GLN A 62 40.15 16.77 -16.18
N ILE A 63 40.09 15.69 -16.95
CA ILE A 63 39.36 15.63 -18.22
C ILE A 63 37.99 15.04 -17.96
N TRP A 64 36.98 15.80 -18.38
CA TRP A 64 35.58 15.45 -18.26
C TRP A 64 34.93 15.49 -19.63
N ILE A 65 33.82 14.77 -19.75
CA ILE A 65 33.00 14.74 -20.94
C ILE A 65 31.65 15.34 -20.53
N LEU A 66 31.35 16.50 -21.11
CA LEU A 66 30.11 17.23 -20.85
C LEU A 66 29.15 17.02 -22.01
N LEU A 67 28.00 16.44 -21.74
CA LEU A 67 27.04 16.06 -22.79
C LEU A 67 25.63 16.45 -22.40
N LYS A 68 24.85 16.81 -23.41
CA LYS A 68 23.44 17.10 -23.24
C LYS A 68 22.66 15.80 -23.09
N ASN A 69 21.81 15.73 -22.08
CA ASN A 69 20.97 14.57 -21.76
C ASN A 69 19.54 15.04 -21.44
N GLY A 70 18.59 14.79 -22.35
CA GLY A 70 17.23 15.33 -22.23
C GLY A 70 17.21 16.86 -22.06
N SER A 71 16.60 17.33 -20.98
CA SER A 71 16.55 18.75 -20.61
C SER A 71 17.76 19.24 -19.79
N GLY A 72 18.73 18.37 -19.47
CA GLY A 72 19.92 18.68 -18.68
C GLY A 72 21.21 18.20 -19.33
N TYR A 73 22.22 17.93 -18.50
CA TYR A 73 23.58 17.55 -18.88
C TYR A 73 24.11 16.43 -18.00
N THR A 74 25.09 15.67 -18.50
CA THR A 74 25.88 14.73 -17.70
C THR A 74 27.35 15.14 -17.74
N LEU A 75 28.08 14.90 -16.65
CA LEU A 75 29.52 15.14 -16.57
C LEU A 75 30.24 13.83 -16.22
N ARG A 76 30.92 13.23 -17.19
CA ARG A 76 31.61 11.93 -17.05
C ARG A 76 33.11 12.11 -16.97
N SER A 77 33.78 11.42 -16.04
CA SER A 77 35.24 11.47 -15.95
C SER A 77 35.88 10.61 -17.05
N ALA A 78 36.82 11.18 -17.80
CA ALA A 78 37.60 10.41 -18.78
C ALA A 78 38.61 9.45 -18.12
N ASN A 79 38.94 9.63 -16.84
CA ASN A 79 39.85 8.74 -16.13
C ASN A 79 39.17 7.47 -15.61
N THR A 80 37.99 7.62 -15.03
CA THR A 80 37.27 6.50 -14.38
C THR A 80 36.14 5.94 -15.24
N GLY A 81 35.62 6.71 -16.18
CA GLY A 81 34.41 6.38 -16.93
C GLY A 81 33.11 6.62 -16.15
N GLU A 82 33.19 7.14 -14.93
CA GLU A 82 32.05 7.35 -14.02
C GLU A 82 31.45 8.76 -14.14
N TYR A 83 30.17 8.89 -13.80
CA TYR A 83 29.41 10.15 -13.87
C TYR A 83 29.40 10.88 -12.53
N LEU A 84 29.55 12.21 -12.55
CA LEU A 84 29.34 13.06 -11.39
C LEU A 84 27.89 12.94 -10.92
N GLN A 85 27.69 12.65 -9.64
CA GLN A 85 26.38 12.42 -9.05
C GLN A 85 25.71 13.71 -8.57
N ALA A 86 24.39 13.65 -8.34
CA ALA A 86 23.59 14.74 -7.78
C ALA A 86 24.05 15.19 -6.37
N THR A 87 24.85 14.38 -5.67
CA THR A 87 25.56 14.75 -4.43
C THR A 87 26.64 15.81 -4.64
N MET A 88 27.08 16.04 -5.89
CA MET A 88 28.12 16.99 -6.30
C MET A 88 29.53 16.71 -5.77
N THR A 89 29.71 15.61 -5.04
CA THR A 89 30.98 15.25 -4.40
C THR A 89 31.49 13.88 -4.80
N THR A 90 30.69 13.07 -5.51
CA THR A 90 31.04 11.69 -5.86
C THR A 90 30.80 11.39 -7.33
N VAL A 91 31.55 10.43 -7.87
CA VAL A 91 31.29 9.80 -9.17
C VAL A 91 30.84 8.34 -9.00
N SER A 92 29.91 7.89 -9.85
CA SER A 92 29.44 6.50 -9.93
C SER A 92 28.91 6.15 -11.33
N SER A 93 28.58 4.89 -11.57
CA SER A 93 28.20 4.38 -12.90
C SER A 93 26.81 4.82 -13.34
N GLY A 94 25.94 5.14 -12.37
CA GLY A 94 24.63 5.72 -12.63
C GLY A 94 24.73 7.13 -13.20
N LYS A 95 23.95 7.43 -14.24
CA LYS A 95 23.93 8.76 -14.85
C LYS A 95 23.08 9.71 -14.03
N ALA A 96 23.69 10.76 -13.49
CA ALA A 96 22.93 11.85 -12.88
C ALA A 96 22.71 12.98 -13.90
N THR A 97 21.46 13.42 -14.04
CA THR A 97 21.13 14.63 -14.80
C THR A 97 21.46 15.86 -13.98
N LEU A 98 22.35 16.70 -14.50
CA LEU A 98 22.77 17.97 -13.94
C LEU A 98 22.19 19.10 -14.77
N TYR A 99 21.84 20.21 -14.12
CA TYR A 99 21.23 21.35 -14.76
C TYR A 99 22.20 22.53 -14.73
N ILE A 100 22.54 23.02 -15.92
CA ILE A 100 23.53 24.07 -16.08
C ILE A 100 22.84 25.34 -16.55
N ARG A 101 23.11 26.45 -15.85
CA ARG A 101 22.64 27.78 -16.22
C ARG A 101 23.78 28.80 -16.24
N LYS A 102 23.55 29.92 -16.92
CA LYS A 102 24.42 31.09 -16.83
C LYS A 102 24.44 31.62 -15.40
N SER A 103 25.63 31.86 -14.84
CA SER A 103 25.77 32.45 -13.52
C SER A 103 25.28 33.90 -13.50
N PRO A 104 24.60 34.35 -12.42
CA PRO A 104 24.31 35.76 -12.19
C PRO A 104 25.56 36.66 -12.21
N ASN A 105 26.73 36.11 -11.88
CA ASN A 105 28.02 36.81 -11.85
C ASN A 105 28.74 36.83 -13.21
N ALA A 106 28.14 36.22 -14.25
CA ALA A 106 28.73 36.19 -15.58
C ALA A 106 28.70 37.58 -16.24
N THR A 107 29.83 38.00 -16.79
CA THR A 107 29.98 39.27 -17.53
C THR A 107 30.24 39.02 -19.01
N ALA A 108 30.25 40.07 -19.83
CA ALA A 108 30.59 39.95 -21.25
C ALA A 108 32.00 39.37 -21.49
N SER A 109 32.92 39.47 -20.52
CA SER A 109 34.29 38.98 -20.60
C SER A 109 34.55 37.68 -19.80
N LYS A 110 33.57 37.20 -19.02
CA LYS A 110 33.67 35.97 -18.23
C LYS A 110 32.39 35.15 -18.32
N ALA A 111 32.43 34.07 -19.10
CA ALA A 111 31.34 33.11 -19.26
C ALA A 111 31.28 32.15 -18.05
N LEU A 112 30.68 32.60 -16.94
CA LEU A 112 30.48 31.80 -15.74
C LEU A 112 29.17 31.00 -15.79
N ILE A 113 29.21 29.76 -15.30
CA ILE A 113 28.06 28.87 -15.18
C ILE A 113 27.88 28.40 -13.73
N ASN A 114 26.66 27.94 -13.42
CA ASN A 114 26.39 27.16 -12.21
C ASN A 114 25.86 25.78 -12.61
N ILE A 115 26.26 24.74 -11.88
CA ILE A 115 25.85 23.35 -12.10
C ILE A 115 25.00 22.90 -10.90
N SER A 116 23.76 22.50 -11.13
CA SER A 116 22.78 22.12 -10.09
C SER A 116 22.30 20.68 -10.25
N ALA A 117 21.91 20.05 -9.14
CA ALA A 117 21.19 18.77 -9.15
C ALA A 117 19.69 18.92 -9.44
N LYS A 118 19.13 20.14 -9.43
CA LYS A 118 17.70 20.41 -9.56
C LYS A 118 17.35 21.09 -10.88
N SER A 119 16.27 20.64 -11.51
CA SER A 119 15.81 21.14 -12.82
C SER A 119 15.40 22.61 -12.83
N ASP A 120 14.94 23.11 -11.68
CA ASP A 120 14.53 24.49 -11.47
C ASP A 120 15.71 25.42 -11.13
N CYS A 121 16.92 24.87 -10.92
CA CYS A 121 18.10 25.59 -10.45
C CYS A 121 17.80 26.49 -9.22
N THR A 122 17.02 26.00 -8.25
CA THR A 122 16.69 26.76 -7.02
C THR A 122 17.64 26.48 -5.85
N GLY A 123 18.49 25.46 -5.94
CA GLY A 123 19.46 25.08 -4.92
C GLY A 123 20.33 23.89 -5.36
N ASP A 124 21.09 23.31 -4.44
CA ASP A 124 21.91 22.11 -4.69
C ASP A 124 22.94 22.26 -5.82
N PHE A 125 23.74 23.33 -5.74
CA PHE A 125 24.80 23.63 -6.70
C PHE A 125 26.11 22.95 -6.32
N LEU A 126 26.89 22.57 -7.34
CA LEU A 126 28.30 22.23 -7.18
C LEU A 126 29.05 23.44 -6.63
N ASN A 127 29.63 23.31 -5.44
CA ASN A 127 30.31 24.39 -4.76
C ASN A 127 31.71 23.97 -4.33
N THR A 128 32.64 24.93 -4.28
CA THR A 128 33.90 24.77 -3.56
C THR A 128 34.15 25.90 -2.57
N ASN A 129 34.70 25.60 -1.40
CA ASN A 129 35.10 26.62 -0.42
C ASN A 129 36.54 27.10 -0.65
N THR A 130 36.96 28.10 0.13
CA THR A 130 38.33 28.63 0.11
C THR A 130 39.39 27.60 0.50
N SER A 131 39.01 26.53 1.19
CA SER A 131 39.86 25.37 1.50
C SER A 131 39.80 24.26 0.44
N HIS A 132 39.23 24.53 -0.74
CA HIS A 132 39.19 23.64 -1.90
C HIS A 132 38.32 22.37 -1.75
N ASN A 133 37.51 22.30 -0.69
CA ASN A 133 36.59 21.19 -0.49
C ASN A 133 35.38 21.35 -1.41
N LEU A 134 34.95 20.24 -2.01
CA LEU A 134 33.72 20.18 -2.79
C LEU A 134 32.54 19.79 -1.92
N PHE A 135 31.41 20.44 -2.16
CA PHE A 135 30.15 20.12 -1.50
C PHE A 135 28.99 20.64 -2.33
N LYS A 136 27.79 20.17 -1.98
CA LYS A 136 26.53 20.67 -2.50
C LYS A 136 26.05 21.84 -1.64
N TYR A 137 25.71 22.98 -2.24
CA TYR A 137 25.31 24.17 -1.47
C TYR A 137 24.26 25.04 -2.15
N SER A 138 23.67 25.96 -1.37
CA SER A 138 22.89 27.07 -1.91
C SER A 138 23.78 28.02 -2.72
N MET A 139 23.18 28.80 -3.61
CA MET A 139 23.93 29.68 -4.51
C MET A 139 24.81 30.69 -3.76
N ASP A 140 26.12 30.69 -4.05
CA ASP A 140 27.07 31.73 -3.67
C ASP A 140 28.20 31.80 -4.72
N GLU A 141 29.24 32.63 -4.49
CA GLU A 141 30.38 32.77 -5.41
C GLU A 141 31.18 31.47 -5.66
N GLY A 142 31.05 30.47 -4.79
CA GLY A 142 31.70 29.16 -4.90
C GLY A 142 31.02 28.24 -5.91
N CYS A 143 29.80 28.60 -6.32
CA CYS A 143 29.05 27.93 -7.37
C CYS A 143 29.44 28.39 -8.78
N ASP A 144 30.35 29.37 -8.92
CA ASP A 144 30.77 29.88 -10.22
C ASP A 144 31.88 29.03 -10.82
N TRP A 145 31.57 28.41 -11.95
CA TRP A 145 32.49 27.54 -12.70
C TRP A 145 32.69 28.04 -14.13
N ILE A 146 33.83 27.68 -14.71
CA ILE A 146 34.20 27.90 -16.11
C ILE A 146 34.36 26.53 -16.76
N VAL A 147 33.73 26.33 -17.92
CA VAL A 147 33.92 25.14 -18.75
C VAL A 147 34.86 25.50 -19.90
N GLU A 148 35.99 24.84 -19.95
CA GLU A 148 37.03 25.04 -20.97
C GLU A 148 37.04 23.81 -21.88
N ALA A 149 36.97 23.99 -23.20
CA ALA A 149 37.22 22.88 -24.12
C ALA A 149 38.64 22.37 -23.93
N SER A 150 38.83 21.04 -23.90
CA SER A 150 40.18 20.48 -23.94
C SER A 150 40.68 20.42 -25.38
N THR A 151 41.90 20.86 -25.61
CA THR A 151 42.61 20.71 -26.89
C THR A 151 43.66 19.61 -26.85
N LYS A 152 43.86 18.97 -25.69
CA LYS A 152 44.94 18.00 -25.49
C LYS A 152 44.62 16.61 -26.05
N TYR A 153 43.37 16.18 -25.89
CA TYR A 153 42.91 14.87 -26.34
C TYR A 153 41.87 15.02 -27.42
N THR A 154 42.00 14.21 -28.45
CA THR A 154 40.95 14.00 -29.44
C THR A 154 39.79 13.20 -28.84
N GLU A 155 38.63 13.27 -29.48
CA GLU A 155 37.49 12.46 -29.03
C GLU A 155 37.83 10.95 -29.05
N ASP A 156 38.53 10.50 -30.09
CA ASP A 156 38.91 9.08 -30.24
C ASP A 156 39.84 8.58 -29.13
N GLU A 157 40.83 9.39 -28.72
CA GLU A 157 41.71 9.03 -27.59
C GLU A 157 40.93 8.88 -26.28
N VAL A 158 39.96 9.76 -26.04
CA VAL A 158 39.09 9.68 -24.86
C VAL A 158 38.16 8.47 -24.96
N ARG A 159 37.61 8.15 -26.13
CA ARG A 159 36.79 6.94 -26.35
C ARG A 159 37.58 5.65 -26.10
N GLN A 160 38.81 5.56 -26.60
CA GLN A 160 39.69 4.42 -26.33
C GLN A 160 40.02 4.30 -24.84
N ARG A 161 40.25 5.44 -24.17
CA ARG A 161 40.44 5.46 -22.72
C ARG A 161 39.21 4.95 -21.99
N LEU A 162 38.01 5.40 -22.35
CA LEU A 162 36.75 4.93 -21.75
C LEU A 162 36.52 3.43 -21.98
N ALA A 163 36.80 2.93 -23.18
CA ALA A 163 36.71 1.50 -23.48
C ALA A 163 37.58 0.67 -22.51
N SER A 164 38.82 1.12 -22.23
CA SER A 164 39.71 0.46 -21.26
C SER A 164 39.24 0.51 -19.80
N LYS A 165 38.24 1.34 -19.48
CA LYS A 165 37.71 1.51 -18.11
C LYS A 165 36.35 0.85 -17.92
N THR A 166 35.53 0.83 -18.96
CA THR A 166 34.15 0.35 -18.90
C THR A 166 33.95 -1.01 -19.55
N GLY A 167 34.91 -1.45 -20.37
CA GLY A 167 34.80 -2.66 -21.18
C GLY A 167 34.02 -2.47 -22.48
N PHE A 168 33.43 -1.30 -22.75
CA PHE A 168 32.70 -1.04 -23.99
C PHE A 168 33.66 -0.84 -25.16
N VAL A 169 33.89 -1.90 -25.93
CA VAL A 169 34.96 -1.94 -26.94
C VAL A 169 34.50 -1.57 -28.34
N GLY A 170 35.39 -0.89 -29.07
CA GLY A 170 35.24 -0.55 -30.49
C GLY A 170 35.84 -1.59 -31.45
N GLU A 171 36.53 -2.59 -30.91
CA GLU A 171 37.07 -3.72 -31.65
C GLU A 171 36.66 -5.03 -30.96
N LEU A 172 36.28 -6.02 -31.76
CA LEU A 172 35.82 -7.33 -31.28
C LEU A 172 36.80 -8.42 -31.69
N SER A 173 37.05 -9.35 -30.78
CA SER A 173 38.05 -10.42 -30.94
C SER A 173 37.46 -11.79 -30.62
N GLU A 174 37.96 -12.83 -31.30
CA GLU A 174 37.67 -14.21 -30.92
C GLU A 174 38.29 -14.57 -29.57
N GLY A 175 37.70 -15.54 -28.88
CA GLY A 175 38.21 -16.02 -27.58
C GLY A 175 37.97 -15.06 -26.41
N LYS A 176 37.17 -14.01 -26.62
CA LYS A 176 36.70 -13.08 -25.59
C LYS A 176 35.23 -13.34 -25.26
N TYR A 177 34.82 -12.92 -24.06
CA TYR A 177 33.44 -12.96 -23.63
C TYR A 177 32.87 -11.54 -23.58
N TYR A 178 31.62 -11.41 -24.02
CA TYR A 178 30.94 -10.14 -24.13
C TYR A 178 29.56 -10.23 -23.50
N ARG A 179 29.17 -9.17 -22.78
CA ARG A 179 27.75 -8.83 -22.61
C ARG A 179 27.33 -7.94 -23.77
N VAL A 180 26.24 -8.32 -24.44
CA VAL A 180 25.67 -7.53 -25.53
C VAL A 180 24.51 -6.72 -24.95
N ILE A 181 24.71 -5.41 -24.79
CA ILE A 181 23.80 -4.51 -24.06
C ILE A 181 22.94 -3.74 -25.06
N SER A 182 21.63 -3.74 -24.85
CA SER A 182 20.65 -3.11 -25.73
C SER A 182 20.53 -1.61 -25.51
N TYR A 183 19.72 -0.99 -26.36
CA TYR A 183 19.34 0.41 -26.22
C TYR A 183 18.78 0.75 -24.83
N TYR A 184 18.10 -0.18 -24.17
CA TYR A 184 17.48 0.06 -22.88
C TYR A 184 18.41 -0.23 -21.69
N GLY A 185 19.70 -0.50 -21.93
CA GLY A 185 20.66 -0.84 -20.88
C GLY A 185 20.49 -2.26 -20.33
N ARG A 186 19.89 -3.17 -21.12
CA ARG A 186 19.58 -4.56 -20.76
C ARG A 186 20.52 -5.52 -21.49
N ALA A 187 20.94 -6.62 -20.86
CA ALA A 187 21.80 -7.62 -21.48
C ALA A 187 21.00 -8.62 -22.32
N LEU A 188 21.50 -8.94 -23.51
CA LEU A 188 21.03 -10.04 -24.36
C LEU A 188 21.22 -11.38 -23.64
N ILE A 189 20.18 -12.19 -23.60
CA ILE A 189 20.16 -13.50 -22.94
C ILE A 189 19.68 -14.59 -23.91
N ASP A 190 20.25 -15.80 -23.78
CA ASP A 190 19.66 -17.02 -24.36
C ASP A 190 18.72 -17.67 -23.34
N THR A 191 17.43 -17.54 -23.57
CA THR A 191 16.37 -18.08 -22.71
C THR A 191 15.97 -19.51 -23.10
N GLU A 192 16.56 -20.11 -24.15
CA GLU A 192 16.29 -21.53 -24.46
C GLU A 192 16.85 -22.47 -23.38
N ALA A 193 17.82 -22.02 -22.58
CA ALA A 193 18.25 -22.68 -21.32
C ALA A 193 17.09 -22.87 -20.31
N VAL A 194 15.96 -22.20 -20.54
CA VAL A 194 14.73 -22.24 -19.77
C VAL A 194 13.47 -22.39 -20.65
N GLY A 195 13.63 -22.75 -21.93
CA GLY A 195 12.53 -23.00 -22.86
C GLY A 195 11.83 -21.76 -23.46
N GLY A 196 12.50 -20.61 -23.56
CA GLY A 196 11.92 -19.35 -24.06
C GLY A 196 12.55 -18.75 -25.34
N ASP A 197 11.95 -17.64 -25.81
CA ASP A 197 12.42 -16.79 -26.93
C ASP A 197 13.55 -15.85 -26.49
N MET A 198 14.52 -15.54 -27.36
CA MET A 198 15.60 -14.61 -27.00
C MET A 198 15.05 -13.22 -26.63
N SER A 199 15.55 -12.69 -25.51
CA SER A 199 15.11 -11.42 -24.93
C SER A 199 16.29 -10.62 -24.37
N THR A 200 16.01 -9.46 -23.78
CA THR A 200 16.97 -8.73 -22.95
C THR A 200 16.51 -8.64 -21.50
N GLN A 201 17.44 -8.75 -20.54
CA GLN A 201 17.18 -8.73 -19.10
C GLN A 201 18.04 -7.68 -18.37
N PRO A 202 17.68 -7.26 -17.14
CA PRO A 202 18.59 -6.47 -16.32
C PRO A 202 19.95 -7.17 -16.20
N ILE A 203 21.03 -6.40 -16.21
CA ILE A 203 22.39 -6.94 -16.15
C ILE A 203 22.59 -7.64 -14.79
N ASP A 204 22.93 -8.93 -14.81
CA ASP A 204 23.33 -9.69 -13.63
C ASP A 204 24.71 -10.30 -13.86
N ALA A 205 25.67 -9.87 -13.02
CA ALA A 205 27.06 -10.35 -13.00
C ALA A 205 27.17 -11.88 -12.93
N ASN A 206 26.22 -12.54 -12.29
CA ASN A 206 26.27 -13.98 -11.99
C ASN A 206 25.51 -14.84 -13.01
N ASP A 207 24.75 -14.22 -13.91
CA ASP A 207 23.97 -14.93 -14.92
C ASP A 207 24.81 -15.24 -16.16
N ILE A 208 25.31 -16.48 -16.23
CA ILE A 208 26.17 -16.94 -17.33
C ILE A 208 25.43 -16.93 -18.68
N SER A 209 24.09 -16.96 -18.69
CA SER A 209 23.30 -16.91 -19.93
C SER A 209 23.34 -15.53 -20.62
N GLN A 210 23.81 -14.48 -19.93
CA GLN A 210 24.01 -13.13 -20.50
C GLN A 210 25.33 -12.96 -21.24
N TYR A 211 26.20 -13.97 -21.21
CA TYR A 211 27.53 -13.92 -21.82
C TYR A 211 27.56 -14.62 -23.17
N TRP A 212 28.21 -13.94 -24.12
CA TRP A 212 28.32 -14.38 -25.50
C TRP A 212 29.79 -14.40 -25.90
N THR A 213 30.17 -15.38 -26.71
CA THR A 213 31.45 -15.36 -27.42
C THR A 213 31.21 -15.25 -28.93
N LEU A 214 32.21 -14.70 -29.63
CA LEU A 214 32.13 -14.45 -31.06
C LEU A 214 33.07 -15.41 -31.78
N ILE A 215 32.54 -16.05 -32.83
CA ILE A 215 33.29 -16.97 -33.70
C ILE A 215 33.40 -16.34 -35.08
N LYS A 216 34.61 -16.27 -35.62
CA LYS A 216 34.87 -15.70 -36.95
C LYS A 216 34.54 -16.73 -38.03
N ASP A 217 33.83 -16.29 -39.08
CA ASP A 217 33.50 -17.10 -40.26
C ASP A 217 33.74 -16.23 -41.51
N GLY A 218 35.00 -16.24 -41.99
CA GLY A 218 35.48 -15.28 -42.99
C GLY A 218 35.44 -13.84 -42.46
N ASP A 219 34.83 -12.93 -43.21
CA ASP A 219 34.65 -11.52 -42.78
C ASP A 219 33.41 -11.31 -41.89
N LYS A 220 32.73 -12.38 -41.49
CA LYS A 220 31.49 -12.36 -40.71
C LYS A 220 31.67 -12.98 -39.33
N TRP A 221 30.66 -12.81 -38.49
CA TRP A 221 30.65 -13.30 -37.11
C TRP A 221 29.46 -14.21 -36.83
N LYS A 222 29.64 -15.14 -35.89
CA LYS A 222 28.56 -15.90 -35.24
C LYS A 222 28.60 -15.61 -33.74
N PHE A 223 27.44 -15.60 -33.12
CA PHE A 223 27.30 -15.44 -31.68
C PHE A 223 27.00 -16.79 -31.09
N GLU A 224 27.82 -17.23 -30.14
CA GLU A 224 27.58 -18.43 -29.35
C GLU A 224 27.32 -18.00 -27.92
N ASN A 225 26.22 -18.47 -27.34
CA ASN A 225 25.95 -18.24 -25.93
C ASN A 225 26.88 -19.10 -25.08
N VAL A 226 27.50 -18.51 -24.06
CA VAL A 226 28.51 -19.18 -23.23
C VAL A 226 27.88 -20.31 -22.40
N LEU A 227 26.66 -20.15 -21.91
CA LEU A 227 25.96 -21.18 -21.14
C LEU A 227 25.52 -22.34 -22.03
N THR A 228 24.67 -22.07 -23.02
CA THR A 228 23.99 -23.12 -23.80
C THR A 228 24.85 -23.73 -24.90
N GLN A 229 25.95 -23.06 -25.29
CA GLN A 229 26.76 -23.38 -26.47
C GLN A 229 25.97 -23.35 -27.79
N ARG A 230 24.80 -22.67 -27.79
CA ARG A 230 23.96 -22.53 -28.96
C ARG A 230 24.28 -21.23 -29.68
N LEU A 231 24.06 -21.22 -30.98
CA LEU A 231 24.35 -20.08 -31.84
C LEU A 231 23.08 -19.40 -32.32
N LEU A 232 23.13 -18.08 -32.49
CA LEU A 232 22.02 -17.28 -33.01
C LEU A 232 21.48 -17.81 -34.37
N LEU A 233 20.15 -17.89 -34.49
CA LEU A 233 19.43 -18.29 -35.70
C LEU A 233 18.60 -17.13 -36.28
N LYS A 234 18.83 -16.79 -37.55
CA LYS A 234 18.11 -15.76 -38.30
C LYS A 234 16.64 -16.13 -38.43
N GLN A 235 15.77 -15.22 -37.98
CA GLN A 235 14.36 -15.30 -38.31
C GLN A 235 14.08 -14.79 -39.72
N THR A 236 13.09 -15.39 -40.38
CA THR A 236 12.65 -14.96 -41.72
C THR A 236 11.53 -13.92 -41.66
N THR A 237 10.76 -13.92 -40.57
CA THR A 237 9.59 -13.06 -40.36
C THR A 237 9.96 -11.85 -39.52
N THR A 238 9.57 -10.65 -39.97
CA THR A 238 9.72 -9.41 -39.20
C THR A 238 8.97 -9.54 -37.88
N SER A 239 9.52 -8.99 -36.80
CA SER A 239 8.94 -9.04 -35.45
C SER A 239 8.85 -10.44 -34.81
N ALA A 240 9.29 -11.51 -35.47
CA ALA A 240 9.43 -12.81 -34.82
C ALA A 240 10.62 -12.79 -33.85
N PRO A 241 10.46 -13.35 -32.63
CA PRO A 241 11.55 -13.48 -31.68
C PRO A 241 12.68 -14.36 -32.21
N PHE A 242 13.91 -13.99 -31.89
CA PHE A 242 15.09 -14.78 -32.22
C PHE A 242 15.18 -16.04 -31.35
N HIS A 243 15.83 -17.06 -31.92
CA HIS A 243 16.09 -18.35 -31.30
C HIS A 243 17.57 -18.68 -31.44
N THR A 244 18.04 -19.67 -30.67
CA THR A 244 19.38 -20.24 -30.83
C THR A 244 19.30 -21.65 -31.40
N THR A 245 20.40 -22.15 -31.96
CA THR A 245 20.46 -23.45 -32.65
C THR A 245 21.80 -24.13 -32.42
N THR A 246 21.89 -25.42 -32.74
CA THR A 246 23.16 -26.13 -32.90
C THR A 246 23.93 -25.66 -34.16
N LYS A 247 25.22 -26.01 -34.24
CA LYS A 247 26.21 -25.48 -35.20
C LYS A 247 25.81 -25.56 -36.69
N GLU A 248 24.97 -26.50 -37.09
CA GLU A 248 24.64 -26.77 -38.50
C GLU A 248 23.81 -25.65 -39.17
N ASN A 249 23.03 -24.87 -38.41
CA ASN A 249 22.14 -23.82 -38.93
C ASN A 249 22.52 -22.39 -38.48
N ALA A 250 23.73 -22.22 -37.91
CA ALA A 250 24.13 -20.97 -37.28
C ALA A 250 24.19 -19.80 -38.26
N THR A 251 23.63 -18.66 -37.85
CA THR A 251 23.56 -17.47 -38.69
C THR A 251 24.84 -16.65 -38.66
N LYS A 252 25.22 -16.11 -39.82
CA LYS A 252 26.34 -15.19 -39.97
C LYS A 252 25.85 -13.74 -39.91
N PHE A 253 26.60 -12.89 -39.23
CA PHE A 253 26.27 -11.50 -39.00
C PHE A 253 27.38 -10.57 -39.48
N ASN A 254 26.96 -9.39 -39.91
CA ASN A 254 27.78 -8.20 -40.04
C ASN A 254 27.77 -7.45 -38.71
N LEU A 255 28.95 -6.99 -38.29
CA LEU A 255 29.11 -6.08 -37.16
C LEU A 255 29.77 -4.82 -37.69
N SER A 256 29.07 -3.70 -37.57
CA SER A 256 29.58 -2.39 -37.95
C SER A 256 29.35 -1.41 -36.81
N VAL A 257 30.33 -0.55 -36.55
CA VAL A 257 30.13 0.60 -35.67
C VAL A 257 28.98 1.42 -36.22
N SER A 258 27.96 1.65 -35.41
CA SER A 258 26.73 2.31 -35.85
C SER A 258 26.99 3.77 -36.19
N SER A 259 26.52 4.21 -37.36
CA SER A 259 26.50 5.64 -37.74
C SER A 259 25.27 6.37 -37.20
N VAL A 260 24.30 5.64 -36.64
CA VAL A 260 23.09 6.18 -36.02
C VAL A 260 23.45 6.66 -34.61
N VAL A 261 23.93 7.90 -34.51
CA VAL A 261 24.15 8.58 -33.22
C VAL A 261 22.82 9.18 -32.73
N THR A 262 21.82 8.34 -32.49
CA THR A 262 20.59 8.76 -31.80
C THR A 262 20.63 8.25 -30.37
N GLN A 263 20.76 9.18 -29.43
CA GLN A 263 20.66 9.07 -27.96
C GLN A 263 20.26 7.67 -27.44
N LEU A 264 21.24 6.78 -27.30
CA LEU A 264 21.17 5.74 -26.29
C LEU A 264 21.07 6.40 -24.92
N PRO A 265 20.68 5.68 -23.86
CA PRO A 265 21.06 5.99 -22.50
C PRO A 265 22.58 6.06 -22.32
N GLY A 266 23.39 5.68 -23.31
CA GLY A 266 24.82 5.98 -23.51
C GLY A 266 25.04 7.42 -23.98
N ASP A 267 26.04 8.10 -23.45
CA ASP A 267 26.26 9.55 -23.67
C ASP A 267 26.83 9.85 -25.09
N GLY A 268 26.85 8.85 -25.97
CA GLY A 268 27.40 8.92 -27.32
C GLY A 268 28.91 8.69 -27.36
N TRP A 269 29.59 8.44 -26.23
CA TRP A 269 31.04 8.22 -26.15
C TRP A 269 31.46 6.75 -26.12
N ASP A 270 30.60 5.87 -25.63
CA ASP A 270 30.83 4.43 -25.72
C ASP A 270 30.63 3.94 -27.16
N TYR A 271 31.34 2.88 -27.55
CA TYR A 271 31.19 2.29 -28.88
C TYR A 271 29.83 1.59 -29.02
N THR A 272 29.18 1.82 -30.15
CA THR A 272 27.87 1.25 -30.45
C THR A 272 27.93 0.51 -31.77
N TRP A 273 27.14 -0.55 -31.85
CA TRP A 273 27.21 -1.54 -32.90
C TRP A 273 25.83 -1.80 -33.48
N THR A 274 25.81 -1.96 -34.80
CA THR A 274 24.67 -2.53 -35.50
C THR A 274 24.97 -3.99 -35.78
N ILE A 275 24.04 -4.88 -35.40
CA ILE A 275 24.11 -6.32 -35.66
C ILE A 275 23.12 -6.65 -36.77
N ASN A 276 23.59 -6.80 -38.00
CA ASN A 276 22.74 -7.02 -39.18
C ASN A 276 23.15 -8.25 -39.98
N PHE A 277 22.26 -8.71 -40.86
CA PHE A 277 22.52 -9.90 -41.67
C PHE A 277 23.15 -9.54 -43.02
N PRO A 278 23.97 -10.43 -43.61
CA PRO A 278 24.36 -10.31 -45.01
C PRO A 278 23.12 -10.16 -45.89
N ASP A 279 23.16 -9.15 -46.77
CA ASP A 279 22.11 -8.87 -47.76
C ASP A 279 20.72 -8.57 -47.17
N ASP A 280 20.64 -8.17 -45.88
CA ASP A 280 19.42 -7.73 -45.22
C ASP A 280 19.64 -6.37 -44.55
N SER A 281 18.74 -5.42 -44.79
CA SER A 281 18.75 -4.11 -44.13
C SER A 281 18.18 -4.17 -42.70
N ARG A 282 17.84 -5.37 -42.22
CA ARG A 282 17.33 -5.63 -40.86
C ARG A 282 18.38 -6.32 -40.00
N GLY A 283 18.18 -6.25 -38.69
CA GLY A 283 19.11 -6.72 -37.67
C GLY A 283 18.40 -7.09 -36.36
N LEU A 284 19.20 -7.31 -35.32
CA LEU A 284 18.69 -7.52 -33.96
C LEU A 284 18.08 -6.23 -33.42
N HIS A 285 16.91 -6.33 -32.79
CA HIS A 285 16.16 -5.22 -32.23
C HIS A 285 15.52 -5.61 -30.91
N ASP A 286 15.75 -4.84 -29.85
CA ASP A 286 15.11 -5.01 -28.53
C ASP A 286 13.70 -4.37 -28.56
N SER A 287 12.66 -5.19 -28.63
CA SER A 287 11.28 -4.71 -28.78
C SER A 287 10.60 -4.53 -27.42
N GLU A 288 10.69 -3.32 -26.84
CA GLU A 288 9.97 -2.95 -25.60
C GLU A 288 8.46 -3.24 -25.68
N SER A 289 7.82 -2.96 -26.83
CA SER A 289 6.39 -3.24 -27.06
C SER A 289 6.03 -4.74 -27.07
N GLN A 290 7.03 -5.61 -27.12
CA GLN A 290 6.88 -7.07 -27.05
C GLN A 290 7.60 -7.63 -25.82
N GLY A 291 7.65 -6.86 -24.73
CA GLY A 291 8.22 -7.32 -23.46
C GLY A 291 9.73 -7.50 -23.50
N HIS A 292 10.45 -6.73 -24.31
CA HIS A 292 11.89 -6.83 -24.52
C HIS A 292 12.36 -8.14 -25.19
N ASN A 293 11.49 -8.75 -25.99
CA ASN A 293 11.89 -9.80 -26.92
C ASN A 293 12.81 -9.23 -28.01
N VAL A 294 13.83 -9.99 -28.39
CA VAL A 294 14.75 -9.63 -29.47
C VAL A 294 14.17 -10.13 -30.77
N VAL A 295 13.88 -9.20 -31.69
CA VAL A 295 13.16 -9.48 -32.93
C VAL A 295 13.89 -8.97 -34.16
N LEU A 296 13.48 -9.43 -35.34
CA LEU A 296 14.01 -8.95 -36.61
C LEU A 296 13.37 -7.61 -37.00
N TRP A 297 14.16 -6.53 -37.02
CA TRP A 297 13.67 -5.19 -37.38
C TRP A 297 14.71 -4.33 -38.11
N SER A 298 14.29 -3.16 -38.60
CA SER A 298 15.16 -2.19 -39.30
C SER A 298 16.38 -1.80 -38.44
N THR A 299 17.57 -1.82 -39.03
CA THR A 299 18.83 -1.43 -38.36
C THR A 299 18.95 0.07 -38.08
N ASN A 300 18.08 0.88 -38.70
CA ASN A 300 18.05 2.33 -38.50
C ASN A 300 17.22 2.77 -37.27
N ALA A 301 16.60 1.82 -36.56
CA ALA A 301 15.86 2.11 -35.33
C ALA A 301 16.80 2.22 -34.12
N ALA A 302 16.48 3.10 -33.18
CA ALA A 302 17.27 3.30 -31.96
C ALA A 302 17.44 2.00 -31.14
N ALA A 303 16.37 1.22 -31.01
CA ALA A 303 16.39 -0.07 -30.32
C ALA A 303 17.10 -1.22 -31.08
N SER A 304 17.64 -0.93 -32.27
CA SER A 304 18.53 -1.85 -33.02
C SER A 304 20.02 -1.58 -32.78
N VAL A 305 20.33 -0.65 -31.87
CA VAL A 305 21.70 -0.29 -31.49
C VAL A 305 22.12 -1.06 -30.23
N TRP A 306 23.32 -1.63 -30.27
CA TRP A 306 23.86 -2.49 -29.22
C TRP A 306 25.24 -2.02 -28.77
N GLN A 307 25.66 -2.41 -27.57
CA GLN A 307 27.01 -2.19 -27.05
C GLN A 307 27.64 -3.53 -26.66
N PHE A 308 28.94 -3.69 -26.90
CA PHE A 308 29.70 -4.87 -26.50
C PHE A 308 30.57 -4.52 -25.31
N GLN A 309 30.22 -5.06 -24.15
CA GLN A 309 31.05 -4.96 -22.96
C GLN A 309 31.90 -6.23 -22.84
N GLU A 310 33.21 -6.11 -23.08
CA GLU A 310 34.17 -7.19 -22.81
C GLU A 310 34.17 -7.51 -21.31
N CYS A 311 34.04 -8.80 -20.99
CA CYS A 311 33.93 -9.30 -19.63
C CYS A 311 34.94 -10.42 -19.37
N GLU A 312 35.42 -10.50 -18.13
CA GLU A 312 36.14 -11.68 -17.64
C GLU A 312 35.16 -12.63 -16.95
N VAL A 313 35.13 -13.89 -17.39
CA VAL A 313 34.34 -14.97 -16.77
C VAL A 313 35.27 -16.16 -16.56
N SER A 314 35.30 -16.70 -15.35
CA SER A 314 36.15 -17.85 -15.05
C SER A 314 35.59 -19.13 -15.70
N GLN A 315 36.48 -20.03 -16.13
CA GLN A 315 36.07 -21.31 -16.69
C GLN A 315 35.23 -22.12 -15.67
N GLN A 316 35.58 -22.05 -14.38
CA GLN A 316 34.82 -22.70 -13.32
C GLN A 316 33.37 -22.24 -13.27
N ALA A 317 33.10 -20.93 -13.38
CA ALA A 317 31.73 -20.41 -13.35
C ALA A 317 30.91 -20.89 -14.56
N ILE A 318 31.56 -21.01 -15.73
CA ILE A 318 30.94 -21.56 -16.94
C ILE A 318 30.60 -23.04 -16.75
N ASP A 319 31.55 -23.83 -16.24
CA ASP A 319 31.37 -25.27 -16.03
C ASP A 319 30.28 -25.55 -14.99
N ASP A 320 30.27 -24.80 -13.87
CA ASP A 320 29.25 -24.91 -12.83
C ASP A 320 27.85 -24.57 -13.36
N ALA A 321 27.72 -23.52 -14.18
CA ALA A 321 26.43 -23.14 -14.75
C ALA A 321 25.94 -24.17 -15.79
N ARG A 322 26.84 -24.75 -16.58
CA ARG A 322 26.53 -25.82 -17.54
C ARG A 322 26.11 -27.12 -16.85
N ALA A 323 26.78 -27.49 -15.75
CA ALA A 323 26.37 -28.65 -14.94
C ALA A 323 24.93 -28.48 -14.44
N LYS A 324 24.60 -27.31 -13.89
CA LYS A 324 23.22 -26.99 -13.46
C LYS A 324 22.20 -27.05 -14.59
N LEU A 325 22.57 -26.65 -15.80
CA LEU A 325 21.68 -26.76 -16.97
C LEU A 325 21.44 -28.23 -17.36
N SER A 326 22.49 -29.05 -17.34
CA SER A 326 22.36 -30.50 -17.60
C SER A 326 21.50 -31.19 -16.55
N ASP A 327 21.70 -30.89 -15.27
CA ASP A 327 20.88 -31.43 -14.17
C ASP A 327 19.40 -31.10 -14.35
N LEU A 328 19.10 -29.90 -14.86
CA LEU A 328 17.74 -29.49 -15.18
C LEU A 328 17.14 -30.25 -16.36
N ASP A 329 17.89 -30.44 -17.45
CA ASP A 329 17.43 -31.22 -18.60
C ASP A 329 17.11 -32.67 -18.20
N ASP A 330 17.96 -33.27 -17.37
CA ASP A 330 17.74 -34.60 -16.80
C ASP A 330 16.50 -34.62 -15.88
N ALA A 331 16.32 -33.61 -15.04
CA ALA A 331 15.13 -33.47 -14.18
C ALA A 331 13.83 -33.33 -15.00
N ILE A 332 13.85 -32.58 -16.10
CA ILE A 332 12.71 -32.44 -17.03
C ILE A 332 12.41 -33.76 -17.73
N ALA A 333 13.43 -34.45 -18.23
CA ALA A 333 13.26 -35.76 -18.86
C ALA A 333 12.66 -36.77 -17.88
N ARG A 334 13.15 -36.76 -16.63
CA ARG A 334 12.64 -37.59 -15.54
C ARG A 334 11.18 -37.28 -15.22
N TYR A 335 10.82 -36.00 -15.07
CA TYR A 335 9.44 -35.58 -14.83
C TYR A 335 8.50 -36.09 -15.94
N ASN A 336 8.88 -35.91 -17.20
CA ASN A 336 8.09 -36.37 -18.34
C ASN A 336 7.87 -37.89 -18.33
N GLU A 337 8.86 -38.66 -17.89
CA GLU A 337 8.72 -40.11 -17.75
C GLU A 337 7.81 -40.49 -16.57
N LEU A 338 7.94 -39.84 -15.42
CA LEU A 338 7.06 -40.05 -14.27
C LEU A 338 5.59 -39.74 -14.58
N VAL A 339 5.33 -38.69 -15.36
CA VAL A 339 3.97 -38.35 -15.78
C VAL A 339 3.32 -39.49 -16.59
N LYS A 340 4.08 -40.18 -17.44
CA LYS A 340 3.58 -41.36 -18.18
C LYS A 340 3.29 -42.54 -17.26
N GLN A 341 4.10 -42.72 -16.22
CA GLN A 341 4.00 -43.85 -15.28
C GLN A 341 3.04 -43.60 -14.11
N LYS A 342 2.55 -42.37 -13.94
CA LYS A 342 1.72 -41.91 -12.81
C LYS A 342 0.61 -42.88 -12.39
N ALA A 343 -0.15 -43.42 -13.35
CA ALA A 343 -1.26 -44.33 -13.06
C ALA A 343 -0.79 -45.69 -12.52
N ALA A 344 0.34 -46.20 -13.01
CA ALA A 344 0.95 -47.43 -12.50
C ALA A 344 1.48 -47.20 -11.08
N LEU A 345 2.23 -46.12 -10.86
CA LEU A 345 2.76 -45.74 -9.55
C LEU A 345 1.64 -45.59 -8.50
N GLN A 346 0.51 -44.97 -8.88
CA GLN A 346 -0.65 -44.88 -7.98
C GLN A 346 -1.15 -46.26 -7.52
N LYS A 347 -1.20 -47.24 -8.42
CA LYS A 347 -1.66 -48.59 -8.09
C LYS A 347 -0.73 -49.30 -7.10
N GLU A 348 0.57 -49.07 -7.23
CA GLU A 348 1.55 -49.62 -6.29
C GLU A 348 1.43 -48.94 -4.92
N LEU A 349 1.28 -47.62 -4.86
CA LEU A 349 0.99 -46.90 -3.62
C LEU A 349 -0.30 -47.38 -2.94
N ASP A 350 -1.35 -47.64 -3.72
CA ASP A 350 -2.63 -48.18 -3.22
C ASP A 350 -2.49 -49.57 -2.58
N SER A 351 -1.46 -50.32 -2.96
CA SER A 351 -1.16 -51.64 -2.38
C SER A 351 -0.35 -51.54 -1.08
N LEU A 352 0.22 -50.36 -0.79
CA LEU A 352 1.06 -50.11 0.39
C LEU A 352 0.34 -49.32 1.48
N PHE A 353 -0.50 -48.36 1.11
CA PHE A 353 -1.17 -47.44 2.03
C PHE A 353 -2.67 -47.69 2.18
N THR A 354 -3.22 -47.36 3.34
CA THR A 354 -4.67 -47.39 3.58
C THR A 354 -5.38 -46.15 3.04
N ASP A 355 -4.66 -45.05 2.86
CA ASP A 355 -5.19 -43.77 2.41
C ASP A 355 -4.45 -43.24 1.17
N LYS A 356 -5.13 -42.40 0.37
CA LYS A 356 -4.55 -41.86 -0.87
C LYS A 356 -3.58 -40.70 -0.66
N ALA A 357 -3.51 -40.14 0.54
CA ALA A 357 -2.47 -39.17 0.91
C ALA A 357 -1.16 -39.86 1.32
N CYS A 358 -1.10 -41.20 1.30
CA CYS A 358 0.09 -41.97 1.64
C CYS A 358 0.63 -41.62 3.03
N THR A 359 -0.26 -41.56 4.03
CA THR A 359 0.11 -41.16 5.40
C THR A 359 0.09 -42.33 6.39
N THR A 360 -0.63 -43.40 6.06
CA THR A 360 -0.78 -44.60 6.90
C THR A 360 -0.58 -45.85 6.05
N LEU A 361 0.43 -46.65 6.37
CA LEU A 361 0.66 -47.93 5.73
C LEU A 361 -0.39 -48.95 6.17
N ASN A 362 -0.72 -49.90 5.29
CA ASN A 362 -1.57 -51.01 5.72
C ASN A 362 -0.83 -51.92 6.71
N ASP A 363 -1.59 -52.62 7.55
CA ASP A 363 -1.05 -53.41 8.68
C ASP A 363 -0.02 -54.46 8.24
N THR A 364 -0.19 -55.05 7.05
CA THR A 364 0.76 -56.04 6.53
C THR A 364 2.09 -55.41 6.17
N ILE A 365 2.08 -54.22 5.57
CA ILE A 365 3.29 -53.51 5.17
C ILE A 365 3.97 -52.86 6.38
N ALA A 366 3.21 -52.31 7.32
CA ALA A 366 3.73 -51.66 8.52
C ALA A 366 4.53 -52.61 9.43
N THR A 367 4.24 -53.91 9.38
CA THR A 367 4.90 -54.94 10.21
C THR A 367 6.15 -55.55 9.58
N LEU A 368 6.44 -55.27 8.31
CA LEU A 368 7.65 -55.77 7.65
C LEU A 368 8.91 -55.13 8.24
N THR A 369 10.02 -55.86 8.29
CA THR A 369 11.34 -55.22 8.45
C THR A 369 11.71 -54.42 7.19
N ASP A 370 12.70 -53.54 7.27
CA ASP A 370 13.13 -52.77 6.10
C ASP A 370 13.66 -53.67 4.97
N GLU A 371 14.32 -54.78 5.30
CA GLU A 371 14.76 -55.79 4.31
C GLU A 371 13.57 -56.52 3.67
N GLN A 372 12.55 -56.86 4.46
CA GLN A 372 11.33 -57.49 3.94
C GLN A 372 10.52 -56.53 3.07
N LEU A 373 10.49 -55.25 3.42
CA LEU A 373 9.87 -54.21 2.63
C LEU A 373 10.62 -53.99 1.32
N ALA A 374 11.96 -53.96 1.34
CA ALA A 374 12.77 -53.85 0.13
C ALA A 374 12.53 -55.02 -0.86
N ALA A 375 12.19 -56.21 -0.36
CA ALA A 375 11.81 -57.37 -1.17
C ALA A 375 10.33 -57.38 -1.61
N ASN A 376 9.49 -56.45 -1.11
CA ASN A 376 8.09 -56.36 -1.49
C ASN A 376 7.95 -55.85 -2.94
N VAL A 377 7.17 -56.57 -3.76
CA VAL A 377 7.03 -56.27 -5.19
C VAL A 377 6.43 -54.89 -5.49
N HIS A 378 5.52 -54.41 -4.63
CA HIS A 378 4.88 -53.11 -4.79
C HIS A 378 5.82 -51.98 -4.39
N TYR A 379 6.59 -52.16 -3.31
CA TYR A 379 7.63 -51.21 -2.90
C TYR A 379 8.75 -51.11 -3.94
N ALA A 380 9.24 -52.25 -4.43
CA ALA A 380 10.32 -52.31 -5.43
C ALA A 380 9.93 -51.69 -6.79
N ALA A 381 8.64 -51.58 -7.09
CA ALA A 381 8.12 -50.95 -8.31
C ALA A 381 8.02 -49.42 -8.23
N LEU A 382 8.18 -48.82 -7.05
CA LEU A 382 8.18 -47.37 -6.85
C LEU A 382 9.53 -46.75 -7.24
N THR A 383 9.52 -45.43 -7.46
CA THR A 383 10.76 -44.65 -7.62
C THR A 383 11.52 -44.56 -6.31
N GLU A 384 12.81 -44.24 -6.36
CA GLU A 384 13.65 -44.07 -5.16
C GLU A 384 13.07 -43.04 -4.18
N GLU A 385 12.50 -41.92 -4.66
CA GLU A 385 11.87 -40.90 -3.81
C GLU A 385 10.62 -41.43 -3.13
N MET A 386 9.79 -42.19 -3.85
CA MET A 386 8.58 -42.78 -3.30
C MET A 386 8.91 -43.90 -2.30
N GLN A 387 9.95 -44.69 -2.56
CA GLN A 387 10.50 -45.66 -1.62
C GLN A 387 11.01 -44.99 -0.34
N ALA A 388 11.75 -43.89 -0.47
CA ALA A 388 12.21 -43.08 0.66
C ALA A 388 11.04 -42.51 1.46
N MET A 389 9.98 -42.02 0.78
CA MET A 389 8.75 -41.57 1.44
C MET A 389 8.08 -42.70 2.22
N VAL A 390 7.95 -43.90 1.63
CA VAL A 390 7.36 -45.07 2.32
C VAL A 390 8.15 -45.43 3.57
N LEU A 391 9.49 -45.49 3.49
CA LEU A 391 10.35 -45.75 4.64
C LEU A 391 10.22 -44.66 5.71
N LYS A 392 10.16 -43.38 5.29
CA LYS A 392 9.99 -42.24 6.19
C LYS A 392 8.67 -42.32 6.97
N VAL A 393 7.57 -42.69 6.30
CA VAL A 393 6.28 -42.92 6.95
C VAL A 393 6.34 -44.15 7.88
N LYS A 394 6.89 -45.27 7.41
CA LYS A 394 6.98 -46.52 8.17
C LYS A 394 7.76 -46.35 9.48
N ASN A 395 8.94 -45.78 9.39
CA ASN A 395 9.90 -45.71 10.48
C ASN A 395 9.77 -44.40 11.27
N ASN A 396 8.85 -43.51 10.88
CA ASN A 396 8.64 -42.19 11.47
C ASN A 396 9.94 -41.36 11.54
N THR A 397 10.77 -41.41 10.49
CA THR A 397 12.10 -40.78 10.44
C THR A 397 12.07 -39.37 9.85
N TRP A 398 11.07 -38.59 10.25
CA TRP A 398 10.95 -37.19 9.85
C TRP A 398 12.02 -36.35 10.56
N GLN A 399 12.59 -35.38 9.86
CA GLN A 399 13.54 -34.44 10.41
C GLN A 399 12.88 -33.62 11.52
N GLN A 400 13.49 -33.68 12.70
CA GLN A 400 13.15 -32.84 13.85
C GLN A 400 14.05 -31.62 13.88
N TYR A 401 13.51 -30.51 14.38
CA TYR A 401 14.22 -29.25 14.51
C TYR A 401 14.28 -28.85 15.97
N SER A 402 15.44 -28.42 16.46
CA SER A 402 15.61 -28.07 17.87
C SER A 402 16.36 -26.75 18.08
N ASP A 403 16.00 -26.05 19.16
CA ASP A 403 16.71 -24.91 19.71
C ASP A 403 16.66 -24.95 21.26
N GLY A 404 17.79 -25.31 21.87
CA GLY A 404 17.85 -25.60 23.31
C GLY A 404 16.94 -26.78 23.67
N ASP A 405 16.05 -26.57 24.64
CA ASP A 405 15.10 -27.59 25.12
C ASP A 405 13.79 -27.64 24.30
N TYR A 406 13.67 -26.85 23.23
CA TYR A 406 12.50 -26.86 22.35
C TYR A 406 12.77 -27.66 21.08
N THR A 407 11.93 -28.67 20.82
CA THR A 407 11.99 -29.52 19.63
C THR A 407 10.62 -29.57 18.95
N ALA A 408 10.60 -29.48 17.63
CA ALA A 408 9.39 -29.56 16.81
C ALA A 408 9.59 -30.46 15.58
N ASP A 409 8.55 -31.24 15.25
CA ASP A 409 8.50 -32.17 14.10
C ASP A 409 8.07 -31.45 12.81
N TYR A 410 8.73 -30.32 12.50
CA TYR A 410 8.28 -29.45 11.41
C TYR A 410 8.25 -30.11 10.04
N GLU A 411 9.13 -31.07 9.74
CA GLU A 411 9.09 -31.73 8.44
C GLU A 411 7.75 -32.42 8.23
N ARG A 412 7.31 -33.25 9.19
CA ARG A 412 6.00 -33.91 9.13
C ARG A 412 4.87 -32.91 9.16
N PHE A 413 4.96 -31.90 10.03
CA PHE A 413 3.92 -30.89 10.25
C PHE A 413 3.58 -30.06 9.00
N PHE A 414 4.57 -29.77 8.14
CA PHE A 414 4.35 -29.02 6.90
C PHE A 414 4.15 -29.92 5.69
N ARG A 415 4.84 -31.08 5.63
CA ARG A 415 4.66 -32.03 4.52
C ARG A 415 3.32 -32.74 4.57
N VAL A 416 2.74 -32.98 5.75
CA VAL A 416 1.44 -33.64 5.92
C VAL A 416 0.51 -32.72 6.70
N ALA A 417 -0.53 -32.20 6.03
CA ALA A 417 -1.46 -31.26 6.63
C ALA A 417 -2.90 -31.47 6.14
N ASP A 418 -3.85 -31.10 7.01
CA ASP A 418 -5.28 -31.03 6.69
C ASP A 418 -5.63 -29.58 6.33
N TYR A 419 -6.18 -29.38 5.13
CA TYR A 419 -6.59 -28.07 4.63
C TYR A 419 -8.10 -27.89 4.73
N LYS A 420 -8.54 -26.86 5.44
CA LYS A 420 -9.96 -26.50 5.57
C LYS A 420 -10.51 -25.88 4.29
N VAL A 421 -11.79 -26.08 4.03
CA VAL A 421 -12.47 -25.40 2.92
C VAL A 421 -12.64 -23.91 3.24
N TYR A 422 -12.48 -23.07 2.23
CA TYR A 422 -12.78 -21.64 2.29
C TYR A 422 -14.04 -21.28 1.49
N SER A 423 -14.79 -20.28 1.93
CA SER A 423 -15.80 -19.64 1.08
C SER A 423 -15.16 -19.00 -0.15
N ASN A 424 -15.90 -18.84 -1.24
CA ASN A 424 -15.35 -18.30 -2.48
C ASN A 424 -14.97 -16.82 -2.32
N TYR A 425 -13.72 -16.48 -2.66
CA TYR A 425 -13.14 -15.15 -2.43
C TYR A 425 -13.78 -14.01 -3.25
N ILE A 426 -14.36 -14.31 -4.42
CA ILE A 426 -15.07 -13.34 -5.25
C ILE A 426 -16.53 -13.27 -4.83
N THR A 427 -17.18 -14.43 -4.68
CA THR A 427 -18.61 -14.48 -4.37
C THR A 427 -18.93 -13.74 -3.08
N MET A 428 -18.12 -13.93 -2.03
CA MET A 428 -18.33 -13.24 -0.75
C MET A 428 -18.11 -11.73 -0.85
N ALA A 429 -17.17 -11.26 -1.67
CA ALA A 429 -16.95 -9.83 -1.86
C ALA A 429 -18.10 -9.13 -2.62
N SER A 430 -18.87 -9.87 -3.41
CA SER A 430 -19.93 -9.32 -4.26
C SER A 430 -21.07 -8.62 -3.51
N GLY A 431 -21.84 -7.82 -4.25
CA GLY A 431 -23.04 -7.12 -3.74
C GLY A 431 -24.16 -8.02 -3.21
N ASN A 432 -24.10 -9.34 -3.49
CA ASN A 432 -25.05 -10.32 -2.93
C ASN A 432 -24.72 -10.72 -1.49
N TYR A 433 -23.51 -10.40 -0.99
CA TYR A 433 -23.02 -10.85 0.31
C TYR A 433 -22.50 -9.71 1.15
N PHE A 434 -21.29 -9.19 0.90
CA PHE A 434 -20.68 -8.17 1.75
C PHE A 434 -20.59 -6.79 1.11
N THR A 435 -20.63 -6.70 -0.23
CA THR A 435 -20.39 -5.44 -0.97
C THR A 435 -19.05 -4.83 -0.56
N MET A 436 -17.97 -5.59 -0.77
CA MET A 436 -16.59 -5.15 -0.53
C MET A 436 -16.13 -4.23 -1.66
N SER A 437 -15.16 -3.37 -1.39
CA SER A 437 -14.53 -2.57 -2.45
C SER A 437 -13.63 -3.42 -3.35
N ASN A 438 -13.12 -4.54 -2.82
CA ASN A 438 -12.12 -5.41 -3.42
C ASN A 438 -12.44 -6.89 -3.14
N ASN A 439 -12.02 -7.82 -4.01
CA ASN A 439 -12.19 -9.25 -3.72
C ASN A 439 -11.18 -9.72 -2.66
N PHE A 440 -11.56 -10.73 -1.86
CA PHE A 440 -10.68 -11.33 -0.85
C PHE A 440 -9.44 -11.99 -1.46
N GLY A 441 -8.45 -12.27 -0.59
CA GLY A 441 -7.26 -13.02 -0.94
C GLY A 441 -7.56 -14.49 -1.26
N ARG A 442 -6.71 -15.10 -2.09
CA ARG A 442 -6.81 -16.53 -2.45
C ARG A 442 -5.62 -17.37 -2.00
N LEU A 443 -4.56 -16.75 -1.47
CA LEU A 443 -3.41 -17.46 -0.88
C LEU A 443 -3.75 -17.89 0.57
N SER A 444 -4.76 -18.74 0.72
CA SER A 444 -5.38 -19.08 2.01
C SER A 444 -4.70 -20.26 2.75
N GLY A 445 -4.06 -21.16 2.00
CA GLY A 445 -3.41 -22.35 2.55
C GLY A 445 -1.91 -22.44 2.24
N PRO A 446 -1.03 -21.63 2.86
CA PRO A 446 0.41 -21.81 2.71
C PRO A 446 0.84 -23.25 3.05
N THR A 447 1.76 -23.81 2.26
CA THR A 447 2.28 -25.17 2.50
C THR A 447 3.58 -25.15 3.30
N GLY A 448 4.35 -24.06 3.23
CA GLY A 448 5.72 -24.03 3.72
C GLY A 448 6.71 -24.77 2.81
N ILE A 449 6.30 -25.17 1.61
CA ILE A 449 7.15 -25.82 0.60
C ILE A 449 7.49 -24.82 -0.50
N VAL A 450 8.77 -24.74 -0.82
CA VAL A 450 9.33 -23.97 -1.94
C VAL A 450 9.82 -24.96 -2.98
N ALA A 451 9.29 -24.87 -4.19
CA ALA A 451 9.80 -25.64 -5.31
C ALA A 451 10.91 -24.84 -5.98
N GLU A 452 12.11 -25.41 -6.09
CA GLU A 452 13.17 -24.85 -6.92
C GLU A 452 12.94 -25.17 -8.39
N LYS A 453 13.68 -24.46 -9.25
CA LYS A 453 13.72 -24.77 -10.68
C LYS A 453 14.16 -26.22 -10.91
N GLY A 454 13.31 -27.00 -11.58
CA GLY A 454 13.58 -28.40 -11.90
C GLY A 454 13.10 -29.41 -10.84
N ASP A 455 12.73 -28.96 -9.63
CA ASP A 455 12.19 -29.86 -8.60
C ASP A 455 10.93 -30.57 -9.09
N ILE A 456 10.85 -31.87 -8.81
CA ILE A 456 9.62 -32.65 -9.00
C ILE A 456 8.88 -32.67 -7.67
N ILE A 457 7.69 -32.07 -7.65
CA ILE A 457 6.82 -32.02 -6.47
C ILE A 457 5.78 -33.12 -6.58
N TYR A 458 5.72 -33.97 -5.56
CA TYR A 458 4.77 -35.06 -5.42
C TYR A 458 3.69 -34.64 -4.43
N ILE A 459 2.44 -34.54 -4.87
CA ILE A 459 1.31 -34.16 -4.01
C ILE A 459 0.30 -35.30 -3.96
N TYR A 460 0.19 -35.94 -2.80
CA TYR A 460 -0.76 -37.02 -2.54
C TYR A 460 -2.00 -36.46 -1.83
N VAL A 461 -3.16 -36.62 -2.43
CA VAL A 461 -4.43 -36.08 -1.93
C VAL A 461 -5.34 -37.21 -1.48
N ALA A 462 -5.83 -37.16 -0.23
CA ALA A 462 -6.60 -38.25 0.36
C ALA A 462 -7.92 -38.54 -0.37
N GLU A 463 -8.65 -37.50 -0.76
CA GLU A 463 -10.00 -37.63 -1.31
C GLU A 463 -10.22 -36.75 -2.55
N SER A 464 -11.32 -37.02 -3.26
CA SER A 464 -11.75 -36.14 -4.35
C SER A 464 -12.51 -34.96 -3.74
N PRO A 465 -12.26 -33.71 -4.18
CA PRO A 465 -13.10 -32.60 -3.75
C PRO A 465 -14.56 -32.88 -4.16
N SER A 466 -15.51 -32.47 -3.31
CA SER A 466 -16.93 -32.58 -3.62
C SER A 466 -17.30 -31.83 -4.91
N SER A 467 -18.45 -32.11 -5.50
CA SER A 467 -18.93 -31.39 -6.69
C SER A 467 -19.07 -29.87 -6.48
N ARG A 468 -19.18 -29.42 -5.21
CA ARG A 468 -19.35 -28.01 -4.80
C ARG A 468 -18.04 -27.30 -4.46
N THR A 469 -16.93 -28.02 -4.42
CA THR A 469 -15.63 -27.47 -4.00
C THR A 469 -14.59 -27.62 -5.10
N SER A 470 -13.65 -26.69 -5.18
CA SER A 470 -12.43 -26.79 -5.99
C SER A 470 -11.22 -26.95 -5.09
N LEU A 471 -10.28 -27.79 -5.52
CA LEU A 471 -8.99 -28.00 -4.86
C LEU A 471 -7.86 -27.76 -5.87
N MET A 472 -7.03 -26.76 -5.60
CA MET A 472 -5.92 -26.39 -6.46
C MET A 472 -4.65 -26.23 -5.62
N VAL A 473 -3.51 -26.45 -6.26
CA VAL A 473 -2.25 -25.88 -5.82
C VAL A 473 -2.03 -24.58 -6.60
N GLU A 474 -1.66 -23.52 -5.89
CA GLU A 474 -1.29 -22.24 -6.46
C GLU A 474 0.21 -22.01 -6.22
N ALA A 475 0.96 -21.84 -7.31
CA ALA A 475 2.41 -21.69 -7.30
C ALA A 475 2.79 -20.23 -7.61
N VAL A 476 3.26 -19.52 -6.58
CA VAL A 476 3.54 -18.08 -6.61
C VAL A 476 5.03 -17.85 -6.82
N SER A 477 5.40 -16.93 -7.73
CA SER A 477 6.82 -16.60 -7.98
C SER A 477 7.45 -15.93 -6.77
N THR A 478 8.75 -16.16 -6.58
CA THR A 478 9.57 -15.52 -5.54
C THR A 478 10.48 -14.43 -6.10
N ASP A 479 10.29 -14.04 -7.36
CA ASP A 479 11.08 -12.98 -7.99
C ASP A 479 10.69 -11.57 -7.48
N GLY A 480 11.64 -10.65 -7.52
CA GLY A 480 11.44 -9.25 -7.14
C GLY A 480 10.96 -9.05 -5.69
N VAL A 481 9.84 -8.36 -5.54
CA VAL A 481 9.18 -8.09 -4.24
C VAL A 481 7.84 -8.83 -4.16
N ALA A 482 7.46 -9.28 -2.97
CA ALA A 482 6.30 -10.13 -2.77
C ALA A 482 5.00 -9.55 -3.39
N GLY A 483 4.79 -8.25 -3.28
CA GLY A 483 3.62 -7.55 -3.80
C GLY A 483 3.48 -7.54 -5.32
N ASN A 484 4.53 -7.89 -6.09
CA ASN A 484 4.44 -8.09 -7.54
C ASN A 484 3.77 -9.41 -7.91
N HIS A 485 3.69 -10.35 -6.97
CA HIS A 485 3.14 -11.69 -7.16
C HIS A 485 2.03 -11.99 -6.14
N PRO A 486 0.92 -11.22 -6.12
CA PRO A 486 -0.17 -11.46 -5.19
C PRO A 486 -0.96 -12.75 -5.50
N THR A 487 -0.67 -13.38 -6.64
CA THR A 487 -1.25 -14.63 -7.09
C THR A 487 -0.23 -15.44 -7.90
N GLY A 488 -0.53 -16.71 -8.13
CA GLY A 488 0.31 -17.66 -8.86
C GLY A 488 -0.42 -18.48 -9.91
N SER A 489 0.31 -19.38 -10.57
CA SER A 489 -0.28 -20.34 -11.51
C SER A 489 -1.03 -21.43 -10.74
N GLN A 490 -2.23 -21.76 -11.20
CA GLN A 490 -3.11 -22.71 -10.52
C GLN A 490 -3.16 -24.04 -11.26
N THR A 491 -2.98 -25.14 -10.52
CA THR A 491 -3.16 -26.49 -11.05
C THR A 491 -4.20 -27.24 -10.23
N GLN A 492 -5.21 -27.79 -10.91
CA GLN A 492 -6.25 -28.61 -10.28
C GLN A 492 -5.64 -29.90 -9.72
N LEU A 493 -5.82 -30.12 -8.41
CA LEU A 493 -5.42 -31.36 -7.77
C LEU A 493 -6.52 -32.41 -7.87
N LYS A 494 -6.11 -33.69 -7.93
CA LYS A 494 -6.99 -34.86 -7.94
C LYS A 494 -6.61 -35.80 -6.80
N LYS A 495 -7.55 -36.64 -6.38
CA LYS A 495 -7.31 -37.72 -5.42
C LYS A 495 -6.13 -38.59 -5.87
N GLY A 496 -5.26 -38.96 -4.92
CA GLY A 496 -4.04 -39.70 -5.17
C GLY A 496 -2.86 -38.79 -5.54
N LEU A 497 -1.88 -39.37 -6.22
CA LEU A 497 -0.65 -38.75 -6.68
C LEU A 497 -0.93 -37.65 -7.70
N ASN A 498 -0.25 -36.52 -7.54
CA ASN A 498 -0.11 -35.44 -8.50
C ASN A 498 1.38 -35.12 -8.62
N LEU A 499 1.83 -34.81 -9.83
CA LEU A 499 3.22 -34.52 -10.15
C LEU A 499 3.27 -33.14 -10.77
N LEU A 500 4.19 -32.31 -10.29
CA LEU A 500 4.37 -30.93 -10.75
C LEU A 500 5.86 -30.64 -10.88
N GLN A 501 6.21 -29.75 -11.79
CA GLN A 501 7.55 -29.21 -11.96
C GLN A 501 7.44 -27.76 -12.41
N TYR A 502 8.40 -26.94 -12.00
CA TYR A 502 8.43 -25.51 -12.32
C TYR A 502 9.78 -25.11 -12.92
N THR A 503 9.76 -24.08 -13.77
CA THR A 503 10.93 -23.53 -14.47
C THR A 503 11.59 -22.36 -13.73
N GLU A 504 11.02 -21.96 -12.60
CA GLU A 504 11.48 -20.91 -11.70
C GLU A 504 11.10 -21.29 -10.26
N GLN A 505 11.72 -20.65 -9.27
CA GLN A 505 11.40 -20.91 -7.86
C GLN A 505 9.97 -20.48 -7.54
N LYS A 506 9.20 -21.33 -6.86
CA LYS A 506 7.80 -21.10 -6.50
C LYS A 506 7.51 -21.40 -5.03
N MET A 507 6.77 -20.53 -4.35
CA MET A 507 6.10 -20.86 -3.09
C MET A 507 4.76 -21.52 -3.38
N LEU A 508 4.46 -22.64 -2.71
CA LEU A 508 3.24 -23.40 -2.96
C LEU A 508 2.16 -23.12 -1.91
N TYR A 509 0.92 -22.95 -2.38
CA TYR A 509 -0.28 -22.77 -1.58
C TYR A 509 -1.35 -23.78 -2.00
N ILE A 510 -2.18 -24.23 -1.08
CA ILE A 510 -3.41 -24.98 -1.35
C ILE A 510 -4.58 -24.00 -1.34
N LEU A 511 -5.29 -23.92 -2.45
CA LEU A 511 -6.56 -23.23 -2.58
C LEU A 511 -7.68 -24.28 -2.60
N TYR A 512 -8.27 -24.51 -1.42
CA TYR A 512 -9.44 -25.37 -1.26
C TYR A 512 -10.65 -24.51 -0.92
N GLN A 513 -11.60 -24.39 -1.85
CA GLN A 513 -12.71 -23.44 -1.70
C GLN A 513 -14.04 -23.95 -2.28
N ILE A 514 -15.13 -23.34 -1.84
CA ILE A 514 -16.44 -23.44 -2.50
C ILE A 514 -16.33 -22.85 -3.92
N LYS A 515 -16.92 -23.53 -4.91
CA LYS A 515 -16.96 -23.03 -6.28
C LYS A 515 -17.89 -21.82 -6.38
N GLU A 516 -17.59 -20.93 -7.33
CA GLU A 516 -18.34 -19.70 -7.57
C GLU A 516 -19.79 -19.94 -8.01
N ASP A 517 -20.06 -21.05 -8.70
CA ASP A 517 -21.39 -21.43 -9.22
C ASP A 517 -22.33 -22.04 -8.17
N VAL A 518 -21.86 -22.22 -6.92
CA VAL A 518 -22.68 -22.72 -5.82
C VAL A 518 -23.58 -21.58 -5.31
N THR A 519 -24.86 -21.62 -5.69
CA THR A 519 -25.83 -20.60 -5.27
C THR A 519 -26.09 -20.62 -3.76
N GLN A 520 -26.54 -19.48 -3.21
CA GLN A 520 -26.78 -19.29 -1.77
C GLN A 520 -27.72 -20.34 -1.16
N SER A 521 -28.66 -20.86 -1.95
CA SER A 521 -29.60 -21.92 -1.55
C SER A 521 -28.94 -23.28 -1.26
N TYR A 522 -27.72 -23.51 -1.77
CA TYR A 522 -26.93 -24.73 -1.52
C TYR A 522 -25.70 -24.49 -0.63
N TYR A 523 -25.55 -23.27 -0.08
CA TYR A 523 -24.47 -22.91 0.83
C TYR A 523 -24.70 -23.55 2.21
N MET A 524 -24.06 -24.69 2.41
CA MET A 524 -23.94 -25.40 3.68
C MET A 524 -23.00 -24.67 4.64
N ASN A 525 -23.07 -25.02 5.92
CA ASN A 525 -22.06 -24.57 6.89
C ASN A 525 -20.69 -25.15 6.47
N LEU A 526 -19.62 -24.37 6.52
CA LEU A 526 -18.28 -24.75 6.07
C LEU A 526 -17.75 -25.98 6.81
N SER A 527 -18.15 -26.15 8.08
CA SER A 527 -17.86 -27.33 8.90
C SER A 527 -18.44 -28.66 8.37
N GLN A 528 -19.36 -28.60 7.40
CA GLN A 528 -19.95 -29.79 6.78
C GLN A 528 -19.16 -30.30 5.57
N TYR A 529 -18.17 -29.54 5.11
CA TYR A 529 -17.24 -30.00 4.08
C TYR A 529 -16.04 -30.65 4.75
N PRO A 530 -15.54 -31.79 4.23
CA PRO A 530 -14.39 -32.45 4.81
C PRO A 530 -13.12 -31.62 4.59
N ASP A 531 -12.26 -31.58 5.61
CA ASP A 531 -10.90 -31.10 5.48
C ASP A 531 -10.13 -32.02 4.51
N MET A 532 -9.25 -31.43 3.71
CA MET A 532 -8.49 -32.15 2.70
C MET A 532 -7.10 -32.49 3.22
N LYS A 533 -6.87 -33.77 3.55
CA LYS A 533 -5.55 -34.27 3.90
C LYS A 533 -4.65 -34.33 2.67
N ILE A 534 -3.50 -33.67 2.74
CA ILE A 534 -2.52 -33.58 1.67
C ILE A 534 -1.13 -33.89 2.22
N HIS A 535 -0.37 -34.69 1.46
CA HIS A 535 1.03 -34.99 1.70
C HIS A 535 1.88 -34.49 0.53
N ILE A 536 2.90 -33.67 0.79
CA ILE A 536 3.78 -33.07 -0.19
C ILE A 536 5.24 -33.54 0.01
N GLU A 537 5.78 -34.20 -1.01
CA GLU A 537 7.20 -34.57 -1.11
C GLU A 537 7.88 -33.84 -2.28
N GLY A 538 9.20 -33.84 -2.27
CA GLY A 538 10.00 -32.94 -3.10
C GLY A 538 9.98 -31.51 -2.57
N GLY A 539 10.69 -30.61 -3.27
CA GLY A 539 10.84 -29.23 -2.85
C GLY A 539 11.62 -29.05 -1.55
N GLN A 540 12.01 -27.81 -1.29
CA GLN A 540 12.65 -27.40 -0.05
C GLN A 540 11.61 -27.05 1.01
N LEU A 541 11.84 -27.51 2.24
CA LEU A 541 11.04 -27.11 3.38
C LEU A 541 11.46 -25.70 3.85
N ASN A 542 10.58 -24.72 3.64
CA ASN A 542 10.74 -23.36 4.14
C ASN A 542 9.99 -23.13 5.46
N GLY A 543 8.85 -23.79 5.65
CA GLY A 543 7.93 -23.56 6.77
C GLY A 543 7.22 -22.20 6.72
N TYR A 544 6.34 -21.98 7.69
CA TYR A 544 5.66 -20.71 7.95
C TYR A 544 5.14 -20.66 9.40
N TRP A 545 4.84 -19.47 9.91
CA TRP A 545 4.25 -19.33 11.25
C TRP A 545 2.73 -19.24 11.15
N ASP A 546 1.99 -19.96 12.00
CA ASP A 546 0.52 -20.06 11.93
C ASP A 546 -0.16 -20.03 13.31
N ALA A 547 -0.88 -18.94 13.58
CA ALA A 547 -1.66 -18.80 14.81
C ALA A 547 -2.80 -19.83 14.90
N THR A 548 -3.32 -20.31 13.77
CA THR A 548 -4.44 -21.27 13.73
C THR A 548 -4.01 -22.71 14.03
N ARG A 549 -2.70 -22.92 14.18
CA ARG A 549 -2.07 -24.20 14.57
C ARG A 549 -1.31 -24.09 15.89
N ASP A 550 -1.71 -23.14 16.73
CA ASP A 550 -1.20 -22.91 18.09
C ASP A 550 0.32 -22.65 18.16
N MET A 551 0.92 -22.09 17.10
CA MET A 551 2.33 -21.70 17.14
C MET A 551 2.58 -20.53 18.09
N THR A 552 3.73 -20.55 18.75
CA THR A 552 4.15 -19.61 19.80
C THR A 552 5.39 -18.82 19.38
N ASN A 553 5.86 -17.93 20.25
CA ASN A 553 7.16 -17.27 20.10
C ASN A 553 8.36 -18.26 20.10
N LYS A 554 8.22 -19.46 20.68
CA LYS A 554 9.27 -20.50 20.60
C LYS A 554 9.36 -21.06 19.19
N ASP A 555 8.21 -21.31 18.56
CA ASP A 555 8.12 -21.75 17.17
C ASP A 555 8.75 -20.72 16.24
N TRP A 556 8.42 -19.45 16.44
CA TRP A 556 8.99 -18.35 15.67
C TRP A 556 10.52 -18.32 15.73
N LYS A 557 11.12 -18.42 16.93
CA LYS A 557 12.58 -18.45 17.09
C LYS A 557 13.21 -19.66 16.39
N LEU A 558 12.60 -20.84 16.53
CA LEU A 558 13.08 -22.06 15.87
C LEU A 558 12.98 -21.97 14.34
N LEU A 559 11.86 -21.47 13.82
CA LEU A 559 11.64 -21.25 12.38
C LEU A 559 12.69 -20.31 11.80
N GLN A 560 12.93 -19.15 12.43
CA GLN A 560 13.98 -18.22 11.98
C GLN A 560 15.37 -18.85 11.97
N LYS A 561 15.67 -19.65 12.99
CA LYS A 561 17.00 -20.26 13.17
C LYS A 561 17.26 -21.37 12.18
N GLN A 562 16.27 -22.23 11.90
CA GLN A 562 16.46 -23.47 11.16
C GLN A 562 15.80 -23.50 9.78
N LEU A 563 14.68 -22.78 9.62
CA LEU A 563 13.85 -22.72 8.42
C LEU A 563 13.77 -21.27 7.90
N LEU A 564 12.76 -20.90 7.10
CA LEU A 564 12.57 -19.54 6.55
C LEU A 564 13.81 -18.99 5.81
N LYS A 565 14.46 -19.87 5.04
CA LYS A 565 15.71 -19.63 4.30
C LYS A 565 15.66 -20.04 2.84
N ALA A 566 14.67 -20.85 2.43
CA ALA A 566 14.57 -21.37 1.07
C ALA A 566 13.96 -20.34 0.10
N SER A 567 13.27 -19.33 0.61
CA SER A 567 12.69 -18.25 -0.18
C SER A 567 13.11 -16.88 0.38
N PRO A 568 13.24 -15.85 -0.48
CA PRO A 568 13.36 -14.46 -0.01
C PRO A 568 12.12 -13.98 0.75
N PHE A 569 10.98 -14.67 0.60
CA PHE A 569 9.73 -14.34 1.29
C PHE A 569 9.39 -15.37 2.36
N LEU A 570 8.62 -14.92 3.36
CA LEU A 570 8.04 -15.80 4.37
C LEU A 570 6.52 -15.65 4.41
N ASN A 571 5.86 -16.65 5.00
CA ASN A 571 4.46 -16.58 5.34
C ASN A 571 4.22 -16.52 6.84
N LEU A 572 3.23 -15.72 7.22
CA LEU A 572 2.60 -15.71 8.53
C LEU A 572 1.10 -15.89 8.30
N LYS A 573 0.42 -16.61 9.19
CA LYS A 573 -1.01 -16.86 9.07
C LYS A 573 -1.73 -16.59 10.38
N THR A 574 -2.86 -15.90 10.27
CA THR A 574 -3.87 -15.75 11.32
C THR A 574 -5.20 -16.33 10.85
N LYS A 575 -6.28 -16.11 11.61
CA LYS A 575 -7.62 -16.52 11.19
C LYS A 575 -8.09 -15.74 9.97
N HIS A 576 -7.77 -14.45 9.88
CA HIS A 576 -8.26 -13.55 8.84
C HIS A 576 -7.18 -13.08 7.85
N LEU A 577 -5.90 -13.29 8.12
CA LEU A 577 -4.78 -12.80 7.30
C LEU A 577 -3.78 -13.89 6.92
N VAL A 578 -3.25 -13.81 5.69
CA VAL A 578 -2.02 -14.50 5.29
C VAL A 578 -1.05 -13.48 4.72
N PHE A 579 0.12 -13.39 5.34
CA PHE A 579 1.20 -12.50 4.96
C PHE A 579 2.11 -13.20 3.94
N GLN A 580 2.56 -12.46 2.93
CA GLN A 580 3.69 -12.83 2.08
C GLN A 580 4.61 -11.63 1.99
N MET A 581 5.71 -11.66 2.74
CA MET A 581 6.58 -10.49 2.94
C MET A 581 8.04 -10.87 2.86
N ASP A 582 8.91 -9.89 2.61
CA ASP A 582 10.36 -10.05 2.68
C ASP A 582 10.76 -10.67 4.03
N ALA A 583 11.42 -11.83 3.94
CA ALA A 583 11.76 -12.63 5.10
C ALA A 583 12.78 -11.91 5.98
N ASN A 584 13.77 -11.24 5.40
CA ASN A 584 14.84 -10.59 6.16
C ASN A 584 14.32 -9.37 6.91
N LEU A 585 13.47 -8.56 6.28
CA LEU A 585 12.87 -7.38 6.90
C LEU A 585 11.95 -7.77 8.05
N VAL A 586 11.10 -8.79 7.88
CA VAL A 586 10.21 -9.24 8.97
C VAL A 586 11.00 -9.84 10.14
N LYS A 587 11.99 -10.69 9.86
CA LYS A 587 12.87 -11.27 10.91
C LYS A 587 13.65 -10.19 11.67
N ALA A 588 14.10 -9.14 10.97
CA ALA A 588 14.77 -8.01 11.60
C ALA A 588 13.81 -7.13 12.41
N ALA A 589 12.57 -6.95 11.93
CA ALA A 589 11.56 -6.12 12.57
C ALA A 589 11.03 -6.76 13.87
N GLU A 590 10.73 -8.06 13.86
CA GLU A 590 10.22 -8.77 15.03
C GLU A 590 10.97 -10.09 15.30
N PRO A 591 12.09 -10.04 16.04
CA PRO A 591 12.85 -11.25 16.36
C PRO A 591 12.20 -12.12 17.45
N ASN A 592 11.23 -11.61 18.24
CA ASN A 592 10.80 -12.26 19.48
C ASN A 592 9.29 -12.47 19.64
N GLU A 593 8.48 -11.43 19.47
CA GLU A 593 7.07 -11.35 19.89
C GLU A 593 6.08 -11.50 18.73
N MET A 594 6.32 -12.49 17.85
CA MET A 594 5.48 -12.71 16.66
C MET A 594 4.05 -13.11 17.02
N GLU A 595 3.86 -13.89 18.08
CA GLU A 595 2.52 -14.33 18.53
C GLU A 595 1.66 -13.13 18.96
N GLY A 596 2.25 -12.18 19.70
CA GLY A 596 1.58 -10.93 20.09
C GLY A 596 1.30 -10.03 18.89
N LEU A 597 2.25 -9.90 17.96
CA LEU A 597 2.09 -9.10 16.75
C LEU A 597 0.95 -9.63 15.87
N MET A 598 0.90 -10.93 15.63
CA MET A 598 -0.12 -11.57 14.80
C MET A 598 -1.52 -11.49 15.42
N ARG A 599 -1.63 -11.47 16.75
CA ARG A 599 -2.91 -11.19 17.43
C ARG A 599 -3.41 -9.77 17.19
N ILE A 600 -2.53 -8.76 17.20
CA ILE A 600 -2.92 -7.37 16.88
C ILE A 600 -3.47 -7.30 15.46
N TRP A 601 -2.75 -7.86 14.49
CA TRP A 601 -3.17 -7.88 13.08
C TRP A 601 -4.50 -8.60 12.87
N ASP A 602 -4.70 -9.76 13.50
CA ASP A 602 -5.94 -10.51 13.39
C ASP A 602 -7.12 -9.73 13.98
N LYS A 603 -6.90 -9.03 15.09
CA LYS A 603 -7.94 -8.26 15.77
C LYS A 603 -8.35 -7.00 15.02
N ILE A 604 -7.43 -6.38 14.26
CA ILE A 604 -7.78 -5.30 13.34
C ILE A 604 -8.92 -5.77 12.42
N VAL A 605 -8.76 -6.92 11.77
CA VAL A 605 -9.78 -7.46 10.87
C VAL A 605 -11.04 -7.90 11.62
N GLU A 606 -10.88 -8.58 12.76
CA GLU A 606 -12.03 -9.04 13.56
C GLU A 606 -12.93 -7.88 14.01
N ASN A 607 -12.35 -6.75 14.42
CA ASN A 607 -13.13 -5.58 14.80
C ASN A 607 -13.87 -4.99 13.59
N GLU A 608 -13.24 -4.95 12.42
CA GLU A 608 -13.91 -4.45 11.21
C GLU A 608 -15.07 -5.37 10.79
N ASP A 609 -14.85 -6.68 10.77
CA ASP A 609 -15.86 -7.70 10.48
C ASP A 609 -17.07 -7.61 11.42
N ARG A 610 -16.80 -7.37 12.72
CA ARG A 610 -17.85 -7.21 13.75
C ARG A 610 -18.84 -6.11 13.36
N TYR A 611 -18.36 -4.94 12.97
CA TYR A 611 -19.22 -3.79 12.68
C TYR A 611 -19.87 -3.83 11.29
N MET A 612 -19.38 -4.70 10.40
CA MET A 612 -20.00 -4.95 9.09
C MET A 612 -21.17 -5.95 9.14
N GLY A 613 -21.43 -6.55 10.30
CA GLY A 613 -22.48 -7.55 10.50
C GLY A 613 -22.15 -8.91 9.86
N VAL A 614 -20.87 -9.30 9.87
CA VAL A 614 -20.40 -10.59 9.33
C VAL A 614 -21.00 -11.78 10.08
N GLU A 615 -21.37 -11.62 11.35
CA GLU A 615 -22.05 -12.64 12.18
C GLU A 615 -23.28 -13.28 11.53
N LYS A 616 -24.00 -12.58 10.63
CA LYS A 616 -25.15 -13.16 9.92
C LYS A 616 -24.76 -14.27 8.93
N PHE A 617 -23.47 -14.39 8.63
CA PHE A 617 -22.86 -15.42 7.80
C PHE A 617 -21.98 -16.38 8.62
N GLU A 618 -22.18 -16.42 9.95
CA GLU A 618 -21.45 -17.33 10.84
C GLU A 618 -21.48 -18.77 10.30
N GLY A 619 -20.29 -19.39 10.26
CA GLY A 619 -20.10 -20.73 9.72
C GLY A 619 -20.18 -20.84 8.20
N LYS A 620 -20.54 -19.78 7.46
CA LYS A 620 -20.54 -19.73 5.98
C LYS A 620 -19.43 -18.86 5.40
N TYR A 621 -18.73 -18.11 6.24
CA TYR A 621 -17.68 -17.19 5.88
C TYR A 621 -16.40 -17.50 6.65
N ASN A 622 -15.28 -17.56 5.93
CA ASN A 622 -13.93 -17.63 6.50
C ASN A 622 -12.86 -17.08 5.54
N ASN A 623 -13.23 -16.17 4.62
CA ASN A 623 -12.26 -15.62 3.67
C ASN A 623 -11.13 -14.88 4.37
N ILE A 624 -9.98 -14.83 3.70
CA ILE A 624 -8.74 -14.27 4.22
C ILE A 624 -8.34 -13.07 3.36
N TRP A 625 -7.76 -12.06 4.00
CA TRP A 625 -7.01 -10.99 3.33
C TRP A 625 -5.54 -11.38 3.20
N ASN A 626 -4.91 -11.01 2.08
CA ASN A 626 -3.47 -11.15 1.92
C ASN A 626 -2.74 -9.83 2.19
N ALA A 627 -1.60 -9.89 2.87
CA ALA A 627 -0.77 -8.73 3.20
C ALA A 627 0.64 -8.89 2.59
N PHE A 628 1.06 -7.92 1.78
CA PHE A 628 2.28 -8.01 0.97
C PHE A 628 3.30 -6.91 1.30
N SER A 629 4.60 -7.23 1.23
CA SER A 629 5.63 -6.19 1.12
C SER A 629 5.77 -5.74 -0.33
N GLY A 630 5.92 -4.43 -0.57
CA GLY A 630 6.01 -3.83 -1.90
C GLY A 630 7.15 -2.83 -2.05
N ALA A 631 7.48 -2.50 -3.31
CA ALA A 631 8.58 -1.59 -3.66
C ALA A 631 8.15 -0.12 -3.80
N SER A 632 6.84 0.17 -3.89
CA SER A 632 6.32 1.53 -4.16
C SER A 632 4.98 1.76 -3.47
N SER A 633 4.63 3.04 -3.29
CA SER A 633 3.43 3.54 -2.59
C SER A 633 3.41 3.16 -1.10
N TYR A 634 3.45 4.17 -0.21
CA TYR A 634 3.64 4.02 1.24
C TYR A 634 2.87 2.82 1.83
N MET A 635 1.54 2.86 1.76
CA MET A 635 0.62 1.74 2.02
C MET A 635 -0.56 1.87 1.04
N HIS A 636 -1.17 0.76 0.61
CA HIS A 636 -2.40 0.79 -0.18
C HIS A 636 -3.17 -0.54 -0.09
N ALA A 637 -4.45 -0.51 -0.46
CA ALA A 637 -5.30 -1.68 -0.60
C ALA A 637 -5.85 -1.85 -2.02
N THR A 638 -5.99 -3.09 -2.45
CA THR A 638 -6.67 -3.45 -3.70
C THR A 638 -7.16 -4.90 -3.62
N THR A 639 -7.73 -5.42 -4.71
CA THR A 639 -8.12 -6.84 -4.84
C THR A 639 -7.03 -7.75 -4.27
N TYR A 640 -7.44 -8.68 -3.41
CA TYR A 640 -6.67 -9.62 -2.58
C TYR A 640 -6.27 -9.14 -1.18
N GLY A 641 -6.01 -7.85 -0.98
CA GLY A 641 -5.74 -7.31 0.36
C GLY A 641 -4.91 -6.03 0.38
N THR A 642 -3.77 -6.04 1.06
CA THR A 642 -3.00 -4.81 1.37
C THR A 642 -1.51 -4.94 1.05
N TRP A 643 -0.90 -3.80 0.70
CA TRP A 643 0.49 -3.67 0.32
C TRP A 643 1.18 -2.61 1.18
N TYR A 644 2.39 -2.93 1.62
CA TYR A 644 3.19 -2.09 2.51
C TYR A 644 4.58 -1.90 1.92
N THR A 645 5.00 -0.65 1.71
CA THR A 645 6.37 -0.40 1.23
C THR A 645 7.38 -0.98 2.23
N GLU A 646 8.46 -1.59 1.76
CA GLU A 646 9.51 -2.22 2.59
C GLU A 646 10.05 -1.32 3.72
N SER A 647 10.09 0.00 3.52
CA SER A 647 10.48 0.98 4.54
C SER A 647 9.58 1.00 5.78
N THR A 648 8.32 0.57 5.64
CA THR A 648 7.31 0.53 6.71
C THR A 648 7.37 -0.77 7.52
N ILE A 649 7.96 -1.84 6.98
CA ILE A 649 7.97 -3.19 7.59
C ILE A 649 8.58 -3.16 8.99
N SER A 650 9.65 -2.36 9.18
CA SER A 650 10.29 -2.17 10.49
C SER A 650 9.35 -1.64 11.59
N THR A 651 8.22 -1.05 11.22
CA THR A 651 7.24 -0.44 12.14
C THR A 651 5.91 -1.18 12.21
N ILE A 652 5.42 -1.76 11.12
CA ILE A 652 4.12 -2.46 11.11
C ILE A 652 4.26 -3.96 11.40
N MET A 653 5.45 -4.53 11.16
CA MET A 653 5.80 -5.90 11.52
C MET A 653 6.67 -5.93 12.78
N ASN A 654 6.33 -5.10 13.77
CA ASN A 654 7.00 -5.04 15.07
C ASN A 654 5.96 -4.89 16.18
N TYR A 655 6.00 -5.79 17.15
CA TYR A 655 5.01 -5.85 18.23
C TYR A 655 5.03 -4.59 19.08
N LYS A 656 6.21 -4.05 19.39
CA LYS A 656 6.34 -2.85 20.25
C LYS A 656 5.74 -1.61 19.60
N THR A 657 6.00 -1.36 18.32
CA THR A 657 5.46 -0.18 17.62
C THR A 657 3.97 -0.30 17.38
N MET A 658 3.48 -1.49 17.00
CA MET A 658 2.04 -1.77 16.85
C MET A 658 1.29 -1.67 18.18
N SER A 659 1.88 -2.14 19.27
CA SER A 659 1.31 -2.08 20.63
C SER A 659 1.37 -0.69 21.28
N THR A 660 2.22 0.22 20.78
CA THR A 660 2.15 1.64 21.16
C THR A 660 1.15 2.44 20.31
N GLY A 661 0.66 1.83 19.23
CA GLY A 661 -0.31 2.41 18.31
C GLY A 661 0.23 3.58 17.49
N GLY A 662 -0.63 4.56 17.26
CA GLY A 662 -0.38 5.71 16.41
C GLY A 662 -0.51 5.38 14.92
N GLY A 663 0.20 6.13 14.08
CA GLY A 663 0.26 5.91 12.63
C GLY A 663 0.56 4.48 12.20
N ASN A 664 1.29 3.72 13.03
CA ASN A 664 1.65 2.32 12.75
C ASN A 664 0.44 1.37 12.85
N LEU A 665 -0.51 1.63 13.75
CA LEU A 665 -1.77 0.89 13.85
C LEU A 665 -2.81 1.46 12.87
N TRP A 666 -2.86 2.79 12.75
CA TRP A 666 -3.77 3.48 11.86
C TRP A 666 -3.60 3.04 10.41
N GLY A 667 -2.36 3.01 9.89
CA GLY A 667 -2.07 2.66 8.49
C GLY A 667 -2.65 1.31 8.08
N PRO A 668 -2.25 0.19 8.70
CA PRO A 668 -2.84 -1.12 8.49
C PRO A 668 -4.36 -1.18 8.53
N SER A 669 -5.00 -0.57 9.54
CA SER A 669 -6.46 -0.58 9.64
C SER A 669 -7.12 0.33 8.60
N HIS A 670 -6.49 1.43 8.20
CA HIS A 670 -6.98 2.29 7.12
C HIS A 670 -7.01 1.55 5.79
N GLU A 671 -5.96 0.77 5.48
CA GLU A 671 -5.89 -0.03 4.25
C GLU A 671 -6.88 -1.22 4.27
N ILE A 672 -6.99 -1.94 5.40
CA ILE A 672 -8.00 -3.00 5.51
C ILE A 672 -9.40 -2.39 5.42
N GLY A 673 -9.62 -1.23 6.03
CA GLY A 673 -10.87 -0.47 5.96
C GLY A 673 -11.26 -0.07 4.54
N HIS A 674 -10.31 0.18 3.63
CA HIS A 674 -10.62 0.40 2.22
C HIS A 674 -11.30 -0.79 1.56
N ASN A 675 -10.90 -2.01 1.92
CA ASN A 675 -11.55 -3.22 1.42
C ASN A 675 -13.00 -3.34 1.95
N HIS A 676 -13.24 -2.86 3.17
CA HIS A 676 -14.49 -3.03 3.91
C HIS A 676 -15.53 -1.92 3.73
N GLN A 677 -15.13 -0.72 3.33
CA GLN A 677 -16.02 0.45 3.29
C GLN A 677 -17.11 0.42 2.20
N GLY A 678 -17.09 -0.54 1.27
CA GLY A 678 -17.89 -0.52 0.04
C GLY A 678 -19.39 -0.24 0.23
N SER A 679 -20.01 -0.73 1.32
CA SER A 679 -21.43 -0.51 1.61
C SER A 679 -21.78 0.92 2.08
N ILE A 680 -20.84 1.65 2.66
CA ILE A 680 -21.07 2.98 3.27
C ILE A 680 -20.28 4.10 2.59
N ASN A 681 -19.39 3.76 1.67
CA ASN A 681 -18.60 4.73 0.93
C ASN A 681 -19.50 5.55 0.00
N VAL A 682 -19.57 6.86 0.23
CA VAL A 682 -20.25 7.84 -0.63
C VAL A 682 -19.23 8.69 -1.37
N ILE A 683 -19.62 9.43 -2.39
CA ILE A 683 -18.68 10.25 -3.17
C ILE A 683 -18.00 11.29 -2.26
N GLY A 684 -16.68 11.46 -2.43
CA GLY A 684 -15.86 12.37 -1.64
C GLY A 684 -15.45 11.81 -0.27
N THR A 685 -15.71 10.52 -0.02
CA THR A 685 -15.41 9.86 1.27
C THR A 685 -14.69 8.52 1.14
N THR A 686 -14.09 8.22 -0.02
CA THR A 686 -13.22 7.03 -0.11
C THR A 686 -12.06 7.17 0.88
N GLU A 687 -11.53 8.39 0.99
CA GLU A 687 -10.81 9.04 2.11
C GLU A 687 -11.09 8.67 3.58
N SER A 688 -12.38 8.58 3.90
CA SER A 688 -12.86 8.91 5.26
C SER A 688 -13.94 7.98 5.80
N SER A 689 -14.66 7.27 4.94
CA SER A 689 -15.61 6.25 5.39
C SER A 689 -14.89 5.00 5.90
N ASN A 690 -13.71 4.66 5.36
CA ASN A 690 -12.82 3.63 5.92
C ASN A 690 -12.22 4.05 7.28
N ASN A 691 -12.00 5.35 7.51
CA ASN A 691 -11.50 5.84 8.81
C ASN A 691 -12.46 5.59 9.99
N LEU A 692 -13.71 5.16 9.74
CA LEU A 692 -14.56 4.56 10.77
C LEU A 692 -13.82 3.39 11.44
N PHE A 693 -13.32 2.47 10.64
CA PHE A 693 -12.61 1.27 11.08
C PHE A 693 -11.28 1.60 11.76
N SER A 694 -10.50 2.51 11.19
CA SER A 694 -9.25 2.97 11.81
C SER A 694 -9.48 3.63 13.17
N ASN A 695 -10.53 4.44 13.29
CA ASN A 695 -10.89 5.03 14.59
C ASN A 695 -11.43 4.00 15.58
N ILE A 696 -12.19 2.99 15.13
CA ILE A 696 -12.62 1.87 15.98
C ILE A 696 -11.39 1.14 16.52
N ASN A 697 -10.46 0.74 15.66
CA ASN A 697 -9.28 -0.01 16.07
C ASN A 697 -8.35 0.80 16.99
N THR A 698 -8.16 2.10 16.71
CA THR A 698 -7.39 2.97 17.61
C THR A 698 -8.10 3.20 18.94
N PHE A 699 -9.41 3.42 18.96
CA PHE A 699 -10.17 3.60 20.19
C PHE A 699 -10.25 2.33 21.05
N GLU A 700 -10.54 1.19 20.40
CA GLU A 700 -10.63 -0.12 21.05
C GLU A 700 -9.28 -0.67 21.47
N SER A 701 -8.17 -0.17 20.94
CA SER A 701 -6.83 -0.48 21.47
C SER A 701 -6.65 -0.05 22.93
N GLY A 702 -7.53 0.81 23.46
CA GLY A 702 -7.48 1.24 24.86
C GLY A 702 -6.44 2.31 25.17
N ILE A 703 -5.52 2.59 24.24
CA ILE A 703 -4.36 3.46 24.44
C ILE A 703 -4.42 4.77 23.63
N LEU A 704 -5.32 4.87 22.64
CA LEU A 704 -5.47 6.05 21.79
C LEU A 704 -6.89 6.63 21.83
N ASN A 705 -6.99 7.92 21.51
CA ASN A 705 -8.24 8.55 21.11
C ASN A 705 -8.32 8.69 19.59
N SER A 706 -9.50 9.06 19.11
CA SER A 706 -9.82 9.19 17.68
C SER A 706 -9.02 10.27 16.94
N ARG A 707 -8.75 10.00 15.66
CA ARG A 707 -8.15 10.90 14.68
C ARG A 707 -9.25 11.47 13.77
N ARG A 708 -9.62 12.72 14.05
CA ARG A 708 -10.65 13.50 13.35
C ARG A 708 -10.58 14.98 13.75
N TYR A 709 -11.35 15.86 13.13
CA TYR A 709 -11.51 17.24 13.63
C TYR A 709 -12.44 17.31 14.84
N TYR A 710 -12.32 18.37 15.64
CA TYR A 710 -13.26 18.60 16.74
C TYR A 710 -14.62 19.09 16.22
N PRO A 711 -15.72 18.80 16.93
CA PRO A 711 -17.07 19.26 16.58
C PRO A 711 -17.17 20.75 16.23
N HIS A 712 -16.51 21.63 17.00
CA HIS A 712 -16.56 23.08 16.75
C HIS A 712 -16.02 23.50 15.38
N GLN A 713 -15.05 22.75 14.82
CA GLN A 713 -14.54 23.01 13.48
C GLN A 713 -15.61 22.70 12.43
N ASN A 714 -16.41 21.65 12.64
CA ASN A 714 -17.55 21.33 11.79
C ASN A 714 -18.62 22.45 11.80
N PHE A 715 -18.83 23.09 12.95
CA PHE A 715 -19.79 24.20 13.08
C PHE A 715 -19.34 25.47 12.35
N SER A 716 -18.03 25.71 12.22
CA SER A 716 -17.52 26.79 11.35
C SER A 716 -17.86 26.55 9.88
N TYR A 717 -17.74 25.31 9.39
CA TYR A 717 -18.12 24.96 8.02
C TYR A 717 -19.63 25.01 7.79
N MET A 718 -20.42 24.69 8.83
CA MET A 718 -21.87 24.89 8.80
C MET A 718 -22.23 26.38 8.64
N LEU A 719 -21.56 27.27 9.38
CA LEU A 719 -21.76 28.72 9.28
C LEU A 719 -21.42 29.25 7.88
N ASP A 720 -20.34 28.76 7.29
CA ASP A 720 -19.87 29.18 5.97
C ASP A 720 -20.74 28.63 4.84
N GLY A 721 -21.70 27.75 5.15
CA GLY A 721 -22.57 27.13 4.16
C GLY A 721 -21.79 26.16 3.25
N THR A 722 -20.75 25.50 3.77
CA THR A 722 -19.97 24.55 2.99
C THR A 722 -20.73 23.22 2.85
N PRO A 723 -21.03 22.78 1.60
CA PRO A 723 -21.71 21.52 1.34
C PRO A 723 -20.85 20.32 1.74
N TRP A 724 -21.49 19.19 2.03
CA TRP A 724 -20.85 17.93 2.43
C TRP A 724 -19.65 17.53 1.55
N LEU A 725 -19.82 17.62 0.22
CA LEU A 725 -18.83 17.19 -0.76
C LEU A 725 -17.56 18.06 -0.82
N GLU A 726 -17.58 19.25 -0.21
CA GLU A 726 -16.42 20.14 -0.13
C GLU A 726 -15.76 20.09 1.27
N ARG A 727 -16.22 19.21 2.16
CA ARG A 727 -15.64 19.05 3.50
C ARG A 727 -14.43 18.12 3.46
N ASN A 728 -13.44 18.42 4.29
CA ASN A 728 -12.22 17.64 4.32
C ASN A 728 -12.40 16.25 4.97
N ILE A 729 -11.44 15.37 4.70
CA ILE A 729 -11.35 13.99 5.20
C ILE A 729 -11.59 13.86 6.71
N TRP A 730 -10.99 14.75 7.53
CA TRP A 730 -11.05 14.67 8.99
C TRP A 730 -12.40 15.13 9.57
N MET A 731 -13.15 15.95 8.83
CA MET A 731 -14.52 16.32 9.17
C MET A 731 -15.49 15.20 8.83
N THR A 732 -15.42 14.66 7.61
CA THR A 732 -16.32 13.59 7.17
C THR A 732 -16.10 12.30 7.96
N THR A 733 -14.85 12.00 8.35
CA THR A 733 -14.50 10.96 9.34
C THR A 733 -15.25 11.15 10.66
N GLY A 734 -15.41 12.41 11.09
CA GLY A 734 -16.11 12.75 12.32
C GLY A 734 -17.56 12.27 12.34
N MET A 735 -18.29 12.39 11.23
CA MET A 735 -19.70 11.99 11.13
C MET A 735 -19.88 10.51 11.47
N PHE A 736 -19.09 9.64 10.82
CA PHE A 736 -19.13 8.21 11.07
C PHE A 736 -18.73 7.92 12.52
N PHE A 737 -17.60 8.44 12.99
CA PHE A 737 -17.14 8.07 14.33
C PHE A 737 -18.02 8.65 15.47
N GLN A 738 -18.71 9.77 15.28
CA GLN A 738 -19.69 10.27 16.28
C GLN A 738 -20.86 9.30 16.47
N LEU A 739 -21.35 8.67 15.39
CA LEU A 739 -22.38 7.64 15.47
C LEU A 739 -21.85 6.40 16.21
N TYR A 740 -20.58 6.02 15.99
CA TYR A 740 -19.95 4.92 16.73
C TYR A 740 -19.90 5.19 18.25
N LEU A 741 -19.40 6.37 18.64
CA LEU A 741 -19.33 6.76 20.05
C LEU A 741 -20.71 6.73 20.71
N TYR A 742 -21.74 7.22 20.03
CA TYR A 742 -23.08 7.22 20.57
C TYR A 742 -23.68 5.82 20.64
N PHE A 743 -23.78 5.11 19.52
CA PHE A 743 -24.53 3.84 19.50
C PHE A 743 -23.79 2.69 20.18
N HIS A 744 -22.48 2.54 19.94
CA HIS A 744 -21.72 1.38 20.38
C HIS A 744 -21.02 1.62 21.70
N VAL A 745 -20.32 2.75 21.85
CA VAL A 745 -19.53 3.00 23.07
C VAL A 745 -20.43 3.36 24.25
N GLN A 746 -21.54 4.08 24.03
CA GLN A 746 -22.54 4.33 25.07
C GLN A 746 -23.65 3.26 25.12
N HIS A 747 -23.54 2.17 24.35
CA HIS A 747 -24.48 1.04 24.36
C HIS A 747 -25.94 1.43 24.10
N HIS A 748 -26.18 2.49 23.32
CA HIS A 748 -27.53 2.86 22.90
C HIS A 748 -28.11 1.89 21.86
N ASP A 749 -27.25 1.32 21.00
CA ASP A 749 -27.55 0.20 20.11
C ASP A 749 -26.25 -0.44 19.59
N ASP A 750 -25.81 -1.52 20.24
CA ASP A 750 -24.61 -2.28 19.85
C ASP A 750 -24.71 -2.91 18.45
N ASN A 751 -25.90 -2.95 17.85
CA ASN A 751 -26.13 -3.49 16.51
C ASN A 751 -26.31 -2.40 15.45
N PHE A 752 -26.14 -1.11 15.79
CA PHE A 752 -26.39 -0.02 14.85
C PHE A 752 -25.59 -0.13 13.55
N TYR A 753 -24.27 -0.32 13.62
CA TYR A 753 -23.42 -0.45 12.44
C TYR A 753 -23.67 -1.77 11.69
N PRO A 754 -23.70 -2.94 12.36
CA PRO A 754 -24.08 -4.19 11.72
C PRO A 754 -25.40 -4.07 10.93
N ASN A 755 -26.42 -3.46 11.52
CA ASN A 755 -27.72 -3.26 10.88
C ASN A 755 -27.66 -2.23 9.74
N LEU A 756 -26.85 -1.17 9.87
CA LEU A 756 -26.60 -0.22 8.79
C LEU A 756 -25.95 -0.90 7.59
N PHE A 757 -24.87 -1.65 7.79
CA PHE A 757 -24.24 -2.41 6.71
C PHE A 757 -25.21 -3.41 6.05
N ILE A 758 -25.98 -4.17 6.84
CA ILE A 758 -27.02 -5.07 6.31
C ILE A 758 -28.06 -4.31 5.48
N GLN A 759 -28.50 -3.15 5.95
CA GLN A 759 -29.48 -2.33 5.26
C GLN A 759 -28.92 -1.77 3.95
N MET A 760 -27.67 -1.30 3.96
CA MET A 760 -26.99 -0.77 2.78
C MET A 760 -26.74 -1.86 1.74
N ARG A 761 -26.49 -3.11 2.14
CA ARG A 761 -26.42 -4.24 1.19
C ARG A 761 -27.76 -4.51 0.50
N LYS A 762 -28.87 -4.39 1.22
CA LYS A 762 -30.23 -4.54 0.65
C LYS A 762 -30.62 -3.36 -0.24
N LYS A 763 -30.11 -2.17 0.05
CA LYS A 763 -30.40 -0.91 -0.63
C LYS A 763 -29.09 -0.16 -0.91
N PRO A 764 -28.29 -0.62 -1.88
CA PRO A 764 -26.96 -0.08 -2.12
C PRO A 764 -26.98 1.37 -2.59
N ILE A 765 -25.90 2.09 -2.29
CA ILE A 765 -25.59 3.40 -2.87
C ILE A 765 -25.42 3.24 -4.38
N ASN A 766 -25.91 4.23 -5.15
CA ASN A 766 -25.63 4.32 -6.57
C ASN A 766 -24.80 5.56 -6.89
N LYS A 767 -23.51 5.36 -7.16
CA LYS A 767 -22.56 6.42 -7.56
C LYS A 767 -22.52 6.67 -9.07
N TRP A 768 -23.37 6.02 -9.87
CA TRP A 768 -23.34 6.14 -11.32
C TRP A 768 -24.74 6.27 -11.91
N SER A 769 -24.99 7.36 -12.62
CA SER A 769 -26.26 7.59 -13.31
C SER A 769 -26.13 7.80 -14.83
N GLY A 770 -24.90 7.84 -15.35
CA GLY A 770 -24.63 8.04 -16.78
C GLY A 770 -23.31 8.77 -17.05
N PRO A 771 -22.98 9.03 -18.33
CA PRO A 771 -21.83 9.83 -18.70
C PRO A 771 -22.04 11.32 -18.37
N GLY A 772 -21.07 11.95 -17.70
CA GLY A 772 -21.06 13.39 -17.36
C GLY A 772 -19.94 14.16 -18.08
N ASN A 773 -19.65 15.39 -17.63
CA ASN A 773 -18.83 16.37 -18.35
C ASN A 773 -17.41 16.47 -17.74
N GLY A 774 -16.76 15.31 -17.57
CA GLY A 774 -15.46 15.19 -16.89
C GLY A 774 -15.32 13.93 -16.02
N GLY A 775 -16.45 13.27 -15.75
CA GLY A 775 -16.60 12.01 -15.01
C GLY A 775 -18.06 11.52 -15.08
N PRO A 776 -18.43 10.35 -14.54
CA PRO A 776 -19.84 9.95 -14.43
C PRO A 776 -20.69 10.94 -13.65
N THR A 777 -21.92 11.18 -14.14
CA THR A 777 -22.93 11.97 -13.42
C THR A 777 -23.48 11.17 -12.25
N SER A 778 -23.60 11.82 -11.11
CA SER A 778 -24.13 11.26 -9.87
C SER A 778 -25.17 12.20 -9.23
N TYR A 779 -26.13 11.63 -8.51
CA TYR A 779 -27.14 12.40 -7.81
C TYR A 779 -27.03 12.18 -6.30
N GLY A 780 -26.91 13.26 -5.52
CA GLY A 780 -26.77 13.16 -4.07
C GLY A 780 -27.93 12.42 -3.39
N LYS A 781 -29.11 12.42 -4.03
CA LYS A 781 -30.32 11.68 -3.60
C LYS A 781 -30.14 10.16 -3.51
N ASP A 782 -29.24 9.61 -4.33
CA ASP A 782 -28.91 8.17 -4.46
C ASP A 782 -27.55 7.82 -3.80
N ASP A 783 -26.87 8.82 -3.25
CA ASP A 783 -25.53 8.73 -2.64
C ASP A 783 -25.56 9.17 -1.16
N TYR A 784 -24.97 10.31 -0.79
CA TYR A 784 -24.88 10.73 0.61
C TYR A 784 -26.24 11.02 1.29
N LEU A 785 -27.28 11.48 0.57
CA LEU A 785 -28.63 11.59 1.15
C LEU A 785 -29.28 10.22 1.34
N HIS A 786 -28.93 9.24 0.50
CA HIS A 786 -29.38 7.86 0.68
C HIS A 786 -28.79 7.24 1.94
N LEU A 787 -27.49 7.41 2.16
CA LEU A 787 -26.83 7.02 3.42
C LEU A 787 -27.52 7.66 4.64
N ALA A 788 -27.79 8.98 4.61
CA ALA A 788 -28.46 9.68 5.70
C ALA A 788 -29.87 9.13 6.01
N LYS A 789 -30.65 8.79 4.97
CA LYS A 789 -31.96 8.12 5.12
C LYS A 789 -31.82 6.73 5.76
N MET A 790 -30.82 5.95 5.34
CA MET A 790 -30.60 4.61 5.89
C MET A 790 -30.11 4.64 7.34
N ILE A 791 -29.30 5.64 7.71
CA ILE A 791 -28.94 5.89 9.12
C ILE A 791 -30.20 6.18 9.96
N CYS A 792 -31.11 7.05 9.49
CA CYS A 792 -32.38 7.29 10.19
C CYS A 792 -33.24 6.04 10.28
N ASP A 793 -33.28 5.22 9.21
CA ASP A 793 -34.00 3.95 9.20
C ASP A 793 -33.45 2.96 10.23
N VAL A 794 -32.14 2.91 10.47
CA VAL A 794 -31.57 2.00 11.46
C VAL A 794 -31.68 2.57 12.87
N ALA A 795 -31.42 3.87 13.03
CA ALA A 795 -31.56 4.56 14.32
C ALA A 795 -33.02 4.69 14.80
N GLN A 796 -34.00 4.51 13.92
CA GLN A 796 -35.43 4.76 14.19
C GLN A 796 -35.68 6.19 14.72
N ALA A 797 -34.89 7.15 14.25
CA ALA A 797 -34.92 8.55 14.69
C ALA A 797 -34.65 9.48 13.50
N ASP A 798 -35.19 10.70 13.56
CA ASP A 798 -34.89 11.74 12.58
C ASP A 798 -33.64 12.51 13.00
N LEU A 799 -32.51 12.18 12.36
CA LEU A 799 -31.20 12.80 12.55
C LEU A 799 -30.96 13.99 11.59
N SER A 800 -32.00 14.57 10.99
CA SER A 800 -31.84 15.66 10.01
C SER A 800 -31.03 16.85 10.56
N GLU A 801 -31.16 17.19 11.85
CA GLU A 801 -30.37 18.26 12.44
C GLU A 801 -28.87 17.94 12.53
N PHE A 802 -28.52 16.67 12.77
CA PHE A 802 -27.14 16.19 12.72
C PHE A 802 -26.56 16.30 11.30
N PHE A 803 -27.32 15.89 10.28
CA PHE A 803 -26.89 15.99 8.88
C PHE A 803 -26.84 17.43 8.35
N GLU A 804 -27.69 18.33 8.85
CA GLU A 804 -27.61 19.77 8.57
C GLU A 804 -26.28 20.33 9.07
N ALA A 805 -25.83 19.95 10.28
CA ALA A 805 -24.54 20.37 10.81
C ALA A 805 -23.36 19.92 9.93
N TYR A 806 -23.51 18.78 9.24
CA TYR A 806 -22.55 18.24 8.28
C TYR A 806 -22.70 18.77 6.85
N GLY A 807 -23.63 19.69 6.59
CA GLY A 807 -23.78 20.33 5.28
C GLY A 807 -24.36 19.43 4.20
N MET A 808 -25.04 18.34 4.56
CA MET A 808 -25.69 17.45 3.60
C MET A 808 -26.94 18.06 2.95
N PHE A 809 -27.45 19.17 3.49
CA PHE A 809 -28.68 19.82 3.03
C PHE A 809 -28.41 21.17 2.35
N ILE A 810 -27.33 21.23 1.58
CA ILE A 810 -26.94 22.37 0.76
C ILE A 810 -26.98 21.94 -0.71
N PRO A 811 -27.80 22.57 -1.57
CA PRO A 811 -27.86 22.21 -2.98
C PRO A 811 -26.52 22.39 -3.68
N VAL A 812 -26.21 21.48 -4.59
CA VAL A 812 -25.04 21.56 -5.48
C VAL A 812 -25.47 21.26 -6.90
N ASP A 813 -24.86 21.93 -7.87
CA ASP A 813 -25.16 21.73 -9.29
C ASP A 813 -23.87 21.41 -10.04
N MET A 814 -23.76 20.19 -10.57
CA MET A 814 -22.61 19.71 -11.33
C MET A 814 -21.28 19.95 -10.61
N LEU A 815 -21.26 19.77 -9.28
CA LEU A 815 -20.04 19.93 -8.49
C LEU A 815 -19.07 18.80 -8.83
N HIS A 816 -17.88 19.18 -9.28
CA HIS A 816 -16.83 18.23 -9.62
C HIS A 816 -16.09 17.75 -8.36
N VAL A 817 -16.04 16.43 -8.16
CA VAL A 817 -15.40 15.80 -7.00
C VAL A 817 -14.38 14.76 -7.48
N GLY A 818 -13.12 14.95 -7.12
CA GLY A 818 -12.05 13.96 -7.32
C GLY A 818 -11.96 13.03 -6.11
N ASP A 819 -12.21 11.73 -6.32
CA ASP A 819 -12.26 10.69 -5.28
C ASP A 819 -11.91 9.32 -5.89
N TYR A 820 -10.63 9.11 -6.23
CA TYR A 820 -10.09 7.98 -7.04
C TYR A 820 -10.71 7.78 -8.42
N SER A 821 -11.68 8.61 -8.75
CA SER A 821 -12.27 8.87 -10.04
C SER A 821 -12.79 10.31 -10.02
N ASN A 822 -13.29 10.80 -11.15
CA ASN A 822 -13.92 12.10 -11.22
C ASN A 822 -15.43 11.91 -11.24
N TYR A 823 -16.17 12.63 -10.41
CA TYR A 823 -17.63 12.60 -10.39
C TYR A 823 -18.17 14.01 -10.54
N ASP A 824 -19.24 14.17 -11.34
CA ASP A 824 -20.01 15.40 -11.37
C ASP A 824 -21.32 15.17 -10.60
N VAL A 825 -21.47 15.82 -9.46
CA VAL A 825 -22.57 15.56 -8.52
C VAL A 825 -23.57 16.71 -8.50
N THR A 826 -24.85 16.38 -8.71
CA THR A 826 -25.96 17.32 -8.55
C THR A 826 -26.88 16.89 -7.42
N THR A 827 -27.29 17.84 -6.57
CA THR A 827 -28.29 17.66 -5.53
C THR A 827 -29.18 18.89 -5.48
N THR A 828 -30.45 18.74 -5.83
CA THR A 828 -31.40 19.84 -5.89
C THR A 828 -32.04 20.11 -4.52
N GLN A 829 -32.65 21.28 -4.35
CA GLN A 829 -33.47 21.55 -3.16
C GLN A 829 -34.62 20.55 -3.03
N ALA A 830 -35.22 20.11 -4.14
CA ALA A 830 -36.29 19.11 -4.13
C ALA A 830 -35.82 17.75 -3.60
N ASP A 831 -34.58 17.34 -3.91
CA ASP A 831 -33.96 16.12 -3.37
C ASP A 831 -33.78 16.21 -1.85
N ILE A 832 -33.30 17.36 -1.37
CA ILE A 832 -33.10 17.65 0.05
C ILE A 832 -34.43 17.65 0.80
N ASP A 833 -35.45 18.33 0.26
CA ASP A 833 -36.78 18.40 0.86
C ASP A 833 -37.42 17.01 0.93
N ALA A 834 -37.25 16.20 -0.11
CA ALA A 834 -37.71 14.81 -0.13
C ALA A 834 -36.99 13.95 0.92
N ALA A 835 -35.67 14.12 1.09
CA ALA A 835 -34.90 13.43 2.12
C ALA A 835 -35.35 13.83 3.54
N LYS A 836 -35.51 15.13 3.82
CA LYS A 836 -36.02 15.63 5.11
C LYS A 836 -37.43 15.12 5.40
N LYS A 837 -38.32 15.16 4.40
CA LYS A 837 -39.68 14.60 4.53
C LYS A 837 -39.66 13.10 4.83
N TYR A 838 -38.72 12.36 4.23
CA TYR A 838 -38.55 10.92 4.52
C TYR A 838 -38.12 10.69 5.97
N MET A 839 -37.19 11.52 6.49
CA MET A 839 -36.70 11.41 7.87
C MET A 839 -37.79 11.73 8.90
N GLN A 840 -38.65 12.72 8.63
CA GLN A 840 -39.76 13.16 9.49
C GLN A 840 -40.83 12.10 9.82
N LYS A 841 -40.75 10.90 9.23
CA LYS A 841 -41.57 9.76 9.69
C LYS A 841 -41.16 9.27 11.09
N TYR A 842 -39.95 9.61 11.53
CA TYR A 842 -39.45 9.34 12.87
C TYR A 842 -39.52 10.59 13.74
N GLU A 843 -39.43 10.41 15.06
CA GLU A 843 -39.34 11.54 15.99
C GLU A 843 -38.00 12.25 15.82
N LYS A 844 -38.03 13.59 15.71
CA LYS A 844 -36.83 14.43 15.64
C LYS A 844 -36.08 14.37 16.97
N LYS A 845 -35.03 13.56 17.00
CA LYS A 845 -34.19 13.23 18.17
C LYS A 845 -32.74 13.06 17.72
N LEU A 846 -31.83 12.95 18.69
CA LEU A 846 -30.41 12.63 18.46
C LEU A 846 -29.59 13.72 17.73
N GLY A 847 -30.13 14.93 17.56
CA GLY A 847 -29.37 16.06 17.01
C GLY A 847 -28.11 16.37 17.82
N ASN A 848 -28.12 16.11 19.13
CA ASN A 848 -27.00 16.45 20.03
C ASN A 848 -25.77 15.54 19.82
N ILE A 849 -25.88 14.46 19.05
CA ILE A 849 -24.73 13.66 18.59
C ILE A 849 -23.69 14.56 17.92
N MET A 850 -24.08 15.66 17.29
CA MET A 850 -23.14 16.59 16.65
C MET A 850 -22.05 17.12 17.60
N PHE A 851 -22.27 17.06 18.92
CA PHE A 851 -21.32 17.51 19.94
C PHE A 851 -20.45 16.40 20.54
N ILE A 852 -20.76 15.11 20.32
CA ILE A 852 -20.09 14.00 20.99
C ILE A 852 -18.61 13.89 20.57
N ASP A 853 -17.72 13.73 21.55
CA ASP A 853 -16.28 13.62 21.34
C ASP A 853 -15.57 12.85 22.47
N ASP A 854 -14.58 12.05 22.09
CA ASP A 854 -13.78 11.21 22.99
C ASP A 854 -12.53 11.92 23.54
N ARG A 855 -12.33 13.20 23.18
CA ARG A 855 -11.10 13.97 23.51
C ARG A 855 -11.40 15.19 24.39
N VAL A 856 -12.63 15.32 24.90
CA VAL A 856 -13.00 16.42 25.81
C VAL A 856 -12.31 16.26 27.15
N ILE A 857 -12.38 15.06 27.74
CA ILE A 857 -11.70 14.73 28.99
C ILE A 857 -10.62 13.70 28.73
N GLN A 858 -9.39 13.98 29.18
CA GLN A 858 -8.27 13.06 29.02
C GLN A 858 -8.46 11.80 29.89
N LYS A 859 -8.62 10.64 29.24
CA LYS A 859 -8.86 9.35 29.90
C LYS A 859 -7.56 8.59 30.19
N ALA A 860 -7.59 7.68 31.17
CA ALA A 860 -6.50 6.75 31.43
C ALA A 860 -6.37 5.76 30.25
N ALA A 861 -5.14 5.41 29.88
CA ALA A 861 -4.92 4.28 29.00
C ALA A 861 -5.30 2.99 29.73
N ASP A 862 -5.92 2.06 29.02
CA ASP A 862 -6.23 0.76 29.58
C ASP A 862 -4.95 -0.09 29.63
N PRO A 863 -4.41 -0.42 30.82
CA PRO A 863 -3.18 -1.17 30.93
C PRO A 863 -3.32 -2.61 30.40
N ASP A 864 -4.53 -3.18 30.39
CA ASP A 864 -4.77 -4.56 29.98
C ASP A 864 -5.14 -4.70 28.49
N ASN A 865 -5.10 -3.59 27.74
CA ASN A 865 -5.59 -3.56 26.36
C ASN A 865 -4.55 -3.07 25.34
N ILE A 866 -4.22 -3.99 24.45
CA ILE A 866 -4.09 -3.85 22.98
C ILE A 866 -4.52 -5.19 22.37
N PHE A 867 -5.74 -5.62 22.73
CA PHE A 867 -6.35 -6.89 22.37
C PHE A 867 -5.82 -8.14 23.09
N GLY A 868 -5.54 -8.00 24.40
CA GLY A 868 -5.28 -9.12 25.33
C GLY A 868 -3.83 -9.32 25.77
N CYS A 869 -2.93 -8.37 25.47
CA CYS A 869 -1.50 -8.46 25.80
C CYS A 869 -1.09 -7.48 26.93
N VAL A 870 -0.12 -7.89 27.76
CA VAL A 870 0.38 -7.21 29.00
C VAL A 870 1.08 -5.85 28.69
N PRO A 871 1.03 -4.84 29.60
CA PRO A 871 0.81 -3.42 29.26
C PRO A 871 1.95 -2.68 28.57
N ALA A 872 1.60 -1.87 27.57
CA ALA A 872 2.26 -0.59 27.34
C ALA A 872 1.62 0.49 28.21
N ALA A 873 1.84 0.36 29.53
CA ALA A 873 1.85 1.42 30.56
C ALA A 873 0.73 1.45 31.61
N ASP A 874 1.05 0.86 32.75
CA ASP A 874 0.51 1.29 34.04
C ASP A 874 0.74 2.80 34.23
N GLY A 875 -0.34 3.55 34.50
CA GLY A 875 -0.31 4.98 34.81
C GLY A 875 -0.22 5.98 33.64
N LYS A 876 -0.30 5.55 32.36
CA LYS A 876 -0.38 6.50 31.23
C LYS A 876 -1.82 6.89 30.90
N LYS A 877 -1.97 8.03 30.23
CA LYS A 877 -3.24 8.50 29.67
C LYS A 877 -3.33 8.14 28.19
N ARG A 878 -4.55 7.99 27.66
CA ARG A 878 -4.75 7.80 26.22
C ARG A 878 -4.06 8.92 25.44
N ALA A 879 -3.27 8.54 24.45
CA ALA A 879 -2.57 9.47 23.57
C ALA A 879 -3.46 9.84 22.38
N ASN A 880 -3.24 11.05 21.84
CA ASN A 880 -3.79 11.39 20.53
C ASN A 880 -2.73 11.00 19.49
N ASP A 881 -3.12 10.21 18.49
CA ASP A 881 -2.23 9.60 17.50
C ASP A 881 -1.21 10.59 16.89
N GLU A 882 -1.66 11.74 16.38
CA GLU A 882 -0.77 12.58 15.55
C GLU A 882 -0.77 14.09 15.90
N TYR A 883 -1.70 14.54 16.75
CA TYR A 883 -1.87 15.97 17.06
C TYR A 883 -1.84 16.26 18.58
N PRO A 884 -0.74 15.98 19.29
CA PRO A 884 -0.63 16.30 20.73
C PRO A 884 -0.74 17.81 21.02
N TYR A 885 -0.45 18.67 20.05
CA TYR A 885 -0.54 20.14 20.16
C TYR A 885 -1.98 20.68 20.04
N LEU A 886 -2.94 19.90 19.54
CA LEU A 886 -4.37 20.28 19.58
C LEU A 886 -4.95 20.25 21.01
N MET A 887 -4.22 19.71 21.98
CA MET A 887 -4.51 19.86 23.41
C MET A 887 -3.71 20.98 24.09
N SER A 888 -2.76 21.61 23.39
CA SER A 888 -1.99 22.70 23.99
C SER A 888 -2.85 23.97 24.03
N SER A 889 -3.32 24.31 25.23
CA SER A 889 -4.07 25.52 25.61
C SER A 889 -5.52 25.70 25.10
N ALA A 890 -5.93 25.11 23.96
CA ALA A 890 -7.28 25.31 23.41
C ALA A 890 -8.39 24.51 24.13
N THR A 891 -8.06 23.36 24.72
CA THR A 891 -9.03 22.44 25.36
C THR A 891 -9.56 22.88 26.71
N ALA A 892 -8.91 23.84 27.37
CA ALA A 892 -9.43 24.45 28.59
C ALA A 892 -10.73 25.26 28.38
N SER A 893 -11.08 25.58 27.12
CA SER A 893 -12.28 26.36 26.77
C SER A 893 -13.49 25.50 26.35
N TYR A 894 -13.27 24.24 25.94
CA TYR A 894 -14.33 23.27 25.65
C TYR A 894 -14.81 22.66 26.97
N VAL A 895 -16.12 22.69 27.20
CA VAL A 895 -16.69 22.22 28.48
C VAL A 895 -17.80 21.20 28.31
N GLY A 896 -18.28 20.97 27.09
CA GLY A 896 -19.36 20.04 26.78
C GLY A 896 -19.01 19.08 25.66
N GLY A 897 -19.65 17.91 25.67
CA GLY A 897 -19.58 16.92 24.59
C GLY A 897 -18.74 15.68 24.90
N ASP A 898 -18.32 15.44 26.15
CA ASP A 898 -17.61 14.20 26.50
C ASP A 898 -18.50 12.98 26.27
N TYR A 899 -18.02 12.00 25.52
CA TYR A 899 -18.82 10.85 25.10
C TYR A 899 -19.46 10.07 26.27
N GLU A 900 -18.77 9.91 27.40
CA GLU A 900 -19.28 9.21 28.60
C GLU A 900 -20.47 9.91 29.27
N SER A 901 -20.73 11.17 28.92
CA SER A 901 -21.86 11.91 29.49
C SER A 901 -23.16 11.65 28.73
N PHE A 902 -23.09 11.20 27.46
CA PHE A 902 -24.25 10.90 26.63
C PHE A 902 -24.88 9.56 27.02
N THR A 903 -25.54 9.54 28.18
CA THR A 903 -26.25 8.37 28.71
C THR A 903 -27.76 8.62 28.69
N GLN A 904 -28.56 7.55 28.68
CA GLN A 904 -30.03 7.66 28.66
C GLN A 904 -30.59 8.35 29.92
N ASP A 905 -29.88 8.26 31.04
CA ASP A 905 -30.31 8.80 32.34
C ASP A 905 -29.70 10.18 32.65
N ALA A 906 -29.03 10.80 31.68
CA ALA A 906 -28.45 12.12 31.88
C ALA A 906 -29.55 13.16 32.21
N THR A 907 -29.34 13.96 33.25
CA THR A 907 -30.33 14.96 33.65
C THR A 907 -30.19 16.24 32.80
N PRO A 908 -31.27 16.72 32.15
CA PRO A 908 -31.26 17.99 31.43
C PRO A 908 -30.84 19.17 32.30
N VAL A 909 -30.04 20.07 31.71
CA VAL A 909 -29.67 21.34 32.34
C VAL A 909 -30.79 22.35 32.13
N THR A 910 -31.32 22.90 33.23
CA THR A 910 -32.40 23.91 33.18
C THR A 910 -31.99 25.27 33.74
N ASP A 911 -30.77 25.38 34.30
CA ASP A 911 -30.27 26.58 34.96
C ASP A 911 -29.27 27.39 34.10
N ASP A 912 -29.08 26.99 32.85
CA ASP A 912 -28.10 27.57 31.94
C ASP A 912 -28.64 28.82 31.22
N TRP A 913 -27.76 29.80 31.02
CA TRP A 913 -28.07 31.11 30.43
C TRP A 913 -26.80 31.75 29.88
N TYR A 914 -26.89 32.88 29.18
CA TYR A 914 -25.72 33.52 28.58
C TYR A 914 -25.61 35.02 28.88
N ARG A 915 -24.37 35.51 28.83
CA ARG A 915 -24.02 36.94 28.81
C ARG A 915 -23.27 37.26 27.53
N VAL A 916 -23.42 38.49 27.04
CA VAL A 916 -22.66 38.99 25.89
C VAL A 916 -21.85 40.20 26.31
N SER A 917 -20.57 40.20 25.99
CA SER A 917 -19.65 41.32 26.21
C SER A 917 -18.85 41.57 24.94
N GLY A 918 -19.11 42.71 24.27
CA GLY A 918 -18.56 42.98 22.95
C GLY A 918 -18.98 41.92 21.93
N THR A 919 -18.02 41.21 21.34
CA THR A 919 -18.25 40.10 20.40
C THR A 919 -18.24 38.73 21.07
N THR A 920 -18.07 38.66 22.40
CA THR A 920 -17.95 37.39 23.12
C THR A 920 -19.28 37.02 23.76
N ILE A 921 -19.73 35.79 23.54
CA ILE A 921 -20.82 35.16 24.29
C ILE A 921 -20.23 34.21 25.34
N THR A 922 -20.76 34.25 26.55
CA THR A 922 -20.33 33.40 27.66
C THR A 922 -21.55 32.76 28.32
N PHE A 923 -21.59 31.44 28.31
CA PHE A 923 -22.64 30.66 28.96
C PHE A 923 -22.39 30.58 30.47
N GLN A 924 -23.44 30.41 31.26
CA GLN A 924 -23.48 30.60 32.71
C GLN A 924 -24.42 29.56 33.29
N GLY A 925 -24.06 28.96 34.43
CA GLY A 925 -24.78 27.80 34.99
C GLY A 925 -23.88 26.57 35.05
N THR A 926 -24.52 25.42 35.22
CA THR A 926 -23.88 24.11 35.36
C THR A 926 -23.19 23.68 34.06
N LYS A 927 -22.03 23.01 34.14
CA LYS A 927 -21.25 22.56 32.96
C LYS A 927 -21.71 21.21 32.40
N ASN A 928 -22.89 20.71 32.77
CA ASN A 928 -23.35 19.37 32.44
C ASN A 928 -24.17 19.31 31.14
N TYR A 929 -23.72 19.99 30.09
CA TYR A 929 -24.40 20.05 28.79
C TYR A 929 -23.47 19.62 27.65
N ALA A 930 -24.03 19.19 26.52
CA ALA A 930 -23.28 18.83 25.33
C ALA A 930 -22.78 20.06 24.56
N GLY A 931 -23.61 21.10 24.44
CA GLY A 931 -23.27 22.35 23.77
C GLY A 931 -24.46 23.30 23.67
N HIS A 932 -24.38 24.25 22.75
CA HIS A 932 -25.43 25.24 22.48
C HIS A 932 -25.72 25.33 20.99
N LYS A 933 -27.01 25.46 20.65
CA LYS A 933 -27.52 25.57 19.29
C LYS A 933 -28.22 26.89 19.08
N PHE A 934 -28.05 27.47 17.91
CA PHE A 934 -28.59 28.77 17.52
C PHE A 934 -29.52 28.58 16.33
N TYR A 935 -30.75 29.04 16.45
CA TYR A 935 -31.79 28.94 15.44
C TYR A 935 -32.25 30.31 14.98
N ASN A 936 -32.47 30.48 13.67
CA ASN A 936 -33.10 31.70 13.15
C ASN A 936 -34.61 31.73 13.45
N ALA A 937 -35.29 32.80 13.04
CA ALA A 937 -36.74 32.97 13.22
C ALA A 937 -37.60 31.88 12.56
N ASP A 938 -37.08 31.20 11.52
CA ASP A 938 -37.76 30.09 10.83
C ASP A 938 -37.51 28.73 11.52
N GLY A 939 -36.76 28.70 12.63
CA GLY A 939 -36.38 27.48 13.32
C GLY A 939 -35.28 26.68 12.63
N LYS A 940 -34.54 27.27 11.68
CA LYS A 940 -33.37 26.65 11.04
C LYS A 940 -32.14 26.77 11.94
N LEU A 941 -31.43 25.66 12.15
CA LEU A 941 -30.12 25.66 12.82
C LEU A 941 -29.13 26.48 11.97
N ILE A 942 -28.56 27.52 12.57
CA ILE A 942 -27.63 28.45 11.90
C ILE A 942 -26.23 28.45 12.52
N TRP A 943 -26.09 28.05 13.78
CA TRP A 943 -24.79 27.90 14.44
C TRP A 943 -24.87 26.96 15.64
N ALA A 944 -23.72 26.41 16.05
CA ALA A 944 -23.56 25.64 17.26
C ALA A 944 -22.17 25.86 17.87
N THR A 945 -22.04 25.70 19.19
CA THR A 945 -20.74 25.74 19.88
C THR A 945 -20.78 24.88 21.14
N ASN A 946 -19.65 24.25 21.49
CA ASN A 946 -19.46 23.51 22.74
C ASN A 946 -18.45 24.19 23.68
N LYS A 947 -18.14 25.48 23.42
CA LYS A 947 -17.27 26.28 24.28
C LYS A 947 -18.07 26.98 25.37
N ARG A 948 -17.47 27.12 26.55
CA ARG A 948 -18.07 27.91 27.65
C ARG A 948 -18.17 29.39 27.31
N SER A 949 -17.17 29.89 26.59
CA SER A 949 -17.11 31.25 26.08
C SER A 949 -16.58 31.19 24.66
N ASP A 950 -17.28 31.82 23.73
CA ASP A 950 -16.92 31.82 22.32
C ASP A 950 -17.09 33.21 21.70
N THR A 951 -16.42 33.42 20.57
CA THR A 951 -16.64 34.64 19.78
C THR A 951 -17.89 34.45 18.92
N LEU A 952 -18.90 35.31 19.11
CA LEU A 952 -20.10 35.33 18.25
C LEU A 952 -19.65 35.56 16.79
N PRO A 953 -19.95 34.66 15.84
CA PRO A 953 -19.56 34.81 14.45
C PRO A 953 -20.16 36.06 13.81
N ALA A 954 -19.48 36.64 12.82
CA ALA A 954 -19.96 37.84 12.13
C ALA A 954 -21.36 37.65 11.50
N ALA A 955 -21.62 36.47 10.94
CA ALA A 955 -22.92 36.10 10.39
C ALA A 955 -24.05 36.17 11.44
N ILE A 956 -23.80 35.64 12.64
CA ILE A 956 -24.77 35.66 13.75
C ILE A 956 -24.97 37.08 14.30
N ARG A 957 -23.89 37.86 14.43
CA ARG A 957 -23.99 39.27 14.84
C ARG A 957 -24.80 40.11 13.87
N LYS A 958 -24.74 39.82 12.56
CA LYS A 958 -25.52 40.51 11.52
C LYS A 958 -27.01 40.22 11.62
N ILE A 959 -27.40 39.02 12.03
CA ILE A 959 -28.81 38.65 12.28
C ILE A 959 -29.32 39.36 13.55
N GLY A 960 -28.45 39.49 14.55
CA GLY A 960 -28.79 40.05 15.86
C GLY A 960 -29.43 39.01 16.76
N LEU A 961 -28.99 38.93 18.03
CA LEU A 961 -29.42 37.87 18.95
C LEU A 961 -30.91 37.94 19.31
N ASP A 962 -31.56 39.09 19.16
CA ASP A 962 -33.01 39.22 19.37
C ASP A 962 -33.82 38.42 18.33
N ASN A 963 -33.21 38.08 17.19
CA ASN A 963 -33.81 37.28 16.12
C ASN A 963 -33.28 35.83 16.11
N VAL A 964 -32.62 35.40 17.21
CA VAL A 964 -32.01 34.08 17.32
C VAL A 964 -32.51 33.38 18.58
N THR A 965 -33.00 32.16 18.43
CA THR A 965 -33.31 31.28 19.57
C THR A 965 -32.07 30.47 19.93
N ILE A 966 -31.64 30.53 21.19
CA ILE A 966 -30.49 29.75 21.69
C ILE A 966 -31.02 28.63 22.59
N MET A 967 -30.60 27.41 22.30
CA MET A 967 -30.94 26.22 23.08
C MET A 967 -29.67 25.58 23.64
N THR A 968 -29.72 25.19 24.91
CA THR A 968 -28.73 24.31 25.54
C THR A 968 -29.04 22.87 25.14
N ALA A 969 -28.08 22.23 24.50
CA ALA A 969 -28.15 20.83 24.08
C ALA A 969 -27.73 19.93 25.25
N ASN A 970 -28.63 19.07 25.72
CA ASN A 970 -28.39 18.18 26.85
C ASN A 970 -27.84 16.82 26.39
N TYR A 971 -27.21 16.11 27.31
CA TYR A 971 -26.62 14.81 27.04
C TYR A 971 -27.65 13.68 26.79
N ASP A 972 -28.88 13.84 27.29
CA ASP A 972 -30.02 12.93 27.06
C ASP A 972 -30.75 13.20 25.74
N MET A 973 -30.14 14.00 24.85
CA MET A 973 -30.67 14.39 23.55
C MET A 973 -31.83 15.38 23.57
N THR A 974 -32.22 15.90 24.74
CA THR A 974 -33.19 17.00 24.86
C THR A 974 -32.53 18.37 24.70
N ASP A 975 -33.34 19.38 24.38
CA ASP A 975 -32.91 20.78 24.29
C ASP A 975 -33.69 21.65 25.28
N THR A 976 -33.01 22.54 26.00
CA THR A 976 -33.62 23.48 26.96
C THR A 976 -33.31 24.93 26.54
N PRO A 977 -34.25 25.89 26.68
CA PRO A 977 -33.98 27.28 26.31
C PRO A 977 -32.84 27.92 27.11
N CYS A 978 -31.93 28.62 26.43
CA CYS A 978 -30.83 29.37 27.04
C CYS A 978 -31.07 30.87 26.85
N THR A 979 -31.33 31.61 27.93
CA THR A 979 -31.74 33.03 27.86
C THR A 979 -30.62 34.00 28.22
N ASN A 980 -30.76 35.29 27.88
CA ASN A 980 -29.77 36.34 28.19
C ASN A 980 -29.80 36.83 29.66
N SER A 981 -30.48 36.10 30.53
CA SER A 981 -30.65 36.41 31.95
C SER A 981 -30.65 35.11 32.73
N LYS A 982 -30.17 35.17 33.98
CA LYS A 982 -30.17 34.03 34.89
C LYS A 982 -31.61 33.49 34.97
N PRO A 983 -31.84 32.17 34.80
CA PRO A 983 -33.14 31.59 35.02
C PRO A 983 -33.47 31.84 36.50
N ASP A 984 -34.39 32.76 36.74
CA ASP A 984 -34.87 33.02 38.08
C ASP A 984 -35.50 31.72 38.60
N ALA A 985 -34.98 31.19 39.71
CA ALA A 985 -35.74 30.25 40.51
C ALA A 985 -36.98 31.01 41.00
N ILE A 986 -38.06 30.98 40.22
CA ILE A 986 -39.40 31.52 40.48
C ILE A 986 -39.38 32.73 41.45
N THR A 987 -39.15 33.94 40.93
CA THR A 987 -38.91 35.15 41.75
C THR A 987 -40.15 35.97 42.10
N THR A 988 -41.37 35.58 41.71
CA THR A 988 -42.59 36.26 42.20
C THR A 988 -43.46 35.35 43.07
N ILE A 989 -43.05 35.27 44.34
CA ILE A 989 -43.96 34.99 45.46
C ILE A 989 -44.42 36.35 45.97
N ALA A 990 -45.73 36.64 45.92
CA ALA A 990 -46.24 37.81 46.63
C ALA A 990 -46.13 37.53 48.14
N ALA A 991 -45.26 38.28 48.83
CA ALA A 991 -45.17 38.25 50.27
C ALA A 991 -46.43 38.91 50.85
N ASP A 992 -47.25 38.11 51.52
CA ASP A 992 -48.36 38.56 52.35
C ASP A 992 -49.58 39.07 51.57
N GLY A 993 -50.19 38.17 50.79
CA GLY A 993 -51.55 38.37 50.30
C GLY A 993 -52.54 38.23 51.45
N LYS A 994 -52.93 39.33 52.11
CA LYS A 994 -54.16 39.35 52.92
C LYS A 994 -55.29 38.90 52.00
N GLY A 995 -55.96 37.80 52.34
CA GLY A 995 -57.04 37.22 51.54
C GLY A 995 -58.05 38.29 51.15
N ALA A 996 -58.07 38.67 49.87
CA ALA A 996 -59.14 39.48 49.33
C ALA A 996 -60.41 38.61 49.35
N GLN A 997 -61.45 39.05 50.06
CA GLN A 997 -62.76 38.39 50.02
C GLN A 997 -63.21 38.29 48.55
N GLY A 998 -63.38 37.06 48.05
CA GLY A 998 -63.81 36.77 46.68
C GLY A 998 -62.72 36.29 45.70
N ALA A 999 -61.46 36.15 46.12
CA ALA A 999 -60.41 35.61 45.25
C ALA A 999 -60.53 34.08 45.05
N VAL A 1000 -60.18 33.58 43.85
CA VAL A 1000 -60.12 32.13 43.57
C VAL A 1000 -58.76 31.59 44.00
N ILE A 1001 -58.79 30.57 44.86
CA ILE A 1001 -57.61 29.96 45.49
C ILE A 1001 -57.48 28.50 45.05
N TYR A 1002 -56.30 28.10 44.61
CA TYR A 1002 -55.93 26.71 44.36
C TYR A 1002 -54.75 26.30 45.23
N ASP A 1003 -54.72 25.04 45.69
CA ASP A 1003 -53.51 24.44 46.23
C ASP A 1003 -52.52 24.06 45.11
N LEU A 1004 -51.34 23.56 45.47
CA LEU A 1004 -50.29 23.20 44.51
C LEU A 1004 -50.62 21.98 43.63
N THR A 1005 -51.72 21.27 43.93
CA THR A 1005 -52.23 20.16 43.12
C THR A 1005 -53.28 20.62 42.10
N GLY A 1006 -53.61 21.91 42.07
CA GLY A 1006 -54.63 22.47 41.18
C GLY A 1006 -56.06 22.30 41.70
N ARG A 1007 -56.24 21.86 42.95
CA ARG A 1007 -57.56 21.77 43.59
C ARG A 1007 -57.98 23.13 44.12
N ARG A 1008 -59.22 23.54 43.83
CA ARG A 1008 -59.81 24.76 44.38
C ARG A 1008 -60.09 24.58 45.88
N VAL A 1009 -59.72 25.58 46.67
CA VAL A 1009 -59.93 25.60 48.13
C VAL A 1009 -60.68 26.86 48.53
N GLU A 1010 -61.52 26.78 49.57
CA GLU A 1010 -62.35 27.91 50.03
C GLU A 1010 -61.57 28.88 50.93
N HIS A 1011 -60.57 28.39 51.66
CA HIS A 1011 -59.76 29.17 52.59
C HIS A 1011 -58.28 28.75 52.50
N ALA A 1012 -57.37 29.72 52.51
CA ALA A 1012 -55.94 29.46 52.60
C ALA A 1012 -55.47 29.47 54.06
N THR A 1013 -54.81 28.40 54.49
CA THR A 1013 -54.06 28.33 55.76
C THR A 1013 -52.60 28.75 55.55
N ARG A 1014 -51.75 28.68 56.59
CA ARG A 1014 -50.32 28.95 56.45
C ARG A 1014 -49.68 27.98 55.46
N GLY A 1015 -49.19 28.47 54.32
CA GLY A 1015 -48.69 27.63 53.22
C GLY A 1015 -48.62 28.35 51.87
N LEU A 1016 -48.26 27.61 50.81
CA LEU A 1016 -48.11 28.14 49.45
C LEU A 1016 -49.35 27.81 48.59
N TYR A 1017 -49.95 28.80 47.95
CA TYR A 1017 -51.19 28.69 47.15
C TYR A 1017 -51.07 29.43 45.82
N ILE A 1018 -51.98 29.15 44.88
CA ILE A 1018 -52.21 29.96 43.68
C ILE A 1018 -53.48 30.78 43.88
N ILE A 1019 -53.35 32.11 44.00
CA ILE A 1019 -54.46 33.05 44.21
C ILE A 1019 -54.54 33.99 43.01
N ASN A 1020 -55.67 34.01 42.30
CA ASN A 1020 -55.87 34.82 41.08
C ASN A 1020 -54.73 34.67 40.05
N GLY A 1021 -54.27 33.44 39.84
CA GLY A 1021 -53.22 33.11 38.86
C GLY A 1021 -51.78 33.41 39.32
N LYS A 1022 -51.56 33.86 40.57
CA LYS A 1022 -50.23 34.13 41.13
C LYS A 1022 -49.92 33.20 42.30
N LYS A 1023 -48.66 32.75 42.45
CA LYS A 1023 -48.22 31.97 43.60
C LYS A 1023 -48.02 32.91 44.80
N VAL A 1024 -48.69 32.61 45.93
CA VAL A 1024 -48.73 33.43 47.14
C VAL A 1024 -48.39 32.57 48.35
N VAL A 1025 -47.51 33.06 49.23
CA VAL A 1025 -47.31 32.46 50.57
C VAL A 1025 -48.25 33.17 51.54
N VAL A 1026 -49.15 32.39 52.14
CA VAL A 1026 -49.99 32.83 53.25
C VAL A 1026 -49.23 32.47 54.53
N LYS A 1027 -48.90 33.48 55.34
CA LYS A 1027 -48.14 33.31 56.59
C LYS A 1027 -49.04 33.06 57.79
#